data_AF-A0A928D5U5-F1
#
_entry.id   AF-A0A928D5U5-F1
#
_cell.length_a   1.000
_cell.length_b   1.000
_cell.length_c   1.000
_cell.angle_alpha   90.00
_cell.angle_beta   90.00
_cell.angle_gamma   90.00
#
_symmetry.space_group_name_H-M   'P 1'
#
loop_
_entity.id
_entity.type
_entity.pdbx_description
1 polymer ?
#
loop_
_entity_poly.entity_id
_entity_poly.type
_entity_poly.pdbx_seq_one_letter_code
_entity_poly.pdbx_strand_id
1 'polypeptide(L)'
;MNRSILVVICDFIITSMIYLNGGFSAVESQGTDGRPADRSTVNFMMAELENKSSELEKARAALIQERAGAEQDAARLQELDRISQELAATRTQLEQLKRQAEVTGENAGTITADDVRKDLAEEIMQKNLAQARLETLQAETQAHREQQLQNAAALQAAAKKIEQREQEIKQREQEIKQRDQEIKQRDQEIKQRDQEIKQRDRELAQARQESAVQQERSQSQQKLMEQKLSYKDEQLAQTSRQLQQKEAELKKQAEVLQQQAEKQRQQAEAMARQKEATLKAQSQLESARKDIARQQQQLAAAQKREDQQKKLQAESDRKLETVTLQAQKREDQLRSENQQANARREQLEKENAAQAADLRHEQEKTAELEREKAALGDDLKKTSDKLKISEQNVAAGKKQLESMKGMVDKAAAKNRDLTEALEKAEAKDRDKDAEAQKLREEIKQLKAENAKYQERAKKVDFYEQDIALNRYPEARVQYSVRMNIPLLIGNQKESFSCMLPAVKINDKYFAISTLRNIAGANNKNARRDKLNDVLCTVNNMRNQMAIGVEKADPRVAFMQLPAEALRNNKPLTLITAGELRARGPLQLYLFKSANGKGGKLENRCNWSGANSSYLVISNAGGDDVIKAEPGDVILTQQGEFAAVVVATKGQDASCYLFSEPPQLIQQQAIIMFRNNNSNQIFSKGLQRWLPAGDELDKKGVGF
;
A
#
# COMPACT_ATOMS: atom_id res chain seq x y z
N MET A 1 46.58 -76.73 32.62
CA MET A 1 45.55 -77.54 33.32
C MET A 1 44.21 -77.02 32.85
N ASN A 2 43.36 -77.87 32.28
CA ASN A 2 42.52 -77.43 31.15
C ASN A 2 41.09 -77.06 31.55
N ARG A 3 40.55 -75.98 30.94
CA ARG A 3 39.14 -75.57 31.01
C ARG A 3 38.17 -76.72 30.69
N SER A 4 38.58 -77.67 29.85
CA SER A 4 37.86 -78.89 29.50
C SER A 4 37.40 -79.70 30.72
N ILE A 5 38.19 -79.77 31.80
CA ILE A 5 37.84 -80.54 33.00
C ILE A 5 36.70 -79.86 33.77
N LEU A 6 36.72 -78.52 33.88
CA LEU A 6 35.65 -77.78 34.56
C LEU A 6 34.33 -77.87 33.79
N VAL A 7 34.38 -77.79 32.46
CA VAL A 7 33.18 -78.00 31.60
C VAL A 7 32.62 -79.41 31.79
N VAL A 8 33.46 -80.45 31.75
CA VAL A 8 33.01 -81.84 31.96
C VAL A 8 32.41 -82.07 33.36
N ILE A 9 32.95 -81.43 34.41
CA ILE A 9 32.36 -81.52 35.76
C ILE A 9 31.00 -80.81 35.83
N CYS A 10 30.86 -79.63 35.21
CA CYS A 10 29.57 -78.93 35.14
C CYS A 10 28.54 -79.72 34.32
N ASP A 11 28.91 -80.25 33.15
CA ASP A 11 28.05 -81.13 32.35
C ASP A 11 27.67 -82.40 33.13
N PHE A 12 28.59 -83.00 33.89
CA PHE A 12 28.30 -84.18 34.70
C PHE A 12 27.31 -83.86 35.84
N ILE A 13 27.42 -82.70 36.49
CA ILE A 13 26.47 -82.26 37.53
C ILE A 13 25.10 -81.93 36.93
N ILE A 14 25.05 -81.21 35.81
CA ILE A 14 23.80 -80.86 35.11
C ILE A 14 23.12 -82.14 34.57
N THR A 15 23.88 -83.06 33.96
CA THR A 15 23.38 -84.36 33.51
C THR A 15 22.89 -85.20 34.68
N SER A 16 23.60 -85.21 35.82
CA SER A 16 23.16 -85.94 37.02
C SER A 16 21.87 -85.38 37.61
N MET A 17 21.68 -84.05 37.63
CA MET A 17 20.43 -83.44 38.06
C MET A 17 19.27 -83.72 37.09
N ILE A 18 19.54 -83.73 35.78
CA ILE A 18 18.54 -84.12 34.77
C ILE A 18 18.16 -85.59 34.91
N TYR A 19 19.12 -86.49 35.17
CA TYR A 19 18.85 -87.91 35.41
C TYR A 19 18.13 -88.20 36.74
N LEU A 20 18.30 -87.35 37.76
CA LEU A 20 17.61 -87.51 39.06
C LEU A 20 16.15 -86.99 39.04
N ASN A 21 15.82 -86.00 38.22
CA ASN A 21 14.44 -85.52 38.05
C ASN A 21 13.71 -86.12 36.82
N GLY A 22 14.43 -86.70 35.86
CA GLY A 22 13.88 -87.35 34.66
C GLY A 22 13.42 -88.80 34.87
N GLY A 23 12.71 -89.07 35.96
CA GLY A 23 12.54 -90.42 36.53
C GLY A 23 11.12 -90.97 36.63
N PHE A 24 10.27 -90.85 35.61
CA PHE A 24 8.94 -91.51 35.57
C PHE A 24 8.64 -92.22 34.23
N SER A 25 9.59 -93.02 33.78
CA SER A 25 9.35 -94.06 32.76
C SER A 25 8.69 -95.27 33.41
N ALA A 26 7.64 -95.83 32.80
CA ALA A 26 6.96 -97.01 33.33
C ALA A 26 7.90 -98.23 33.37
N VAL A 27 8.09 -98.80 34.57
CA VAL A 27 8.83 -100.04 34.77
C VAL A 27 7.84 -101.12 35.21
N GLU A 28 7.56 -102.06 34.31
CA GLU A 28 7.04 -103.37 34.72
C GLU A 28 8.15 -104.10 35.49
N SER A 29 7.98 -104.27 36.79
CA SER A 29 8.79 -105.20 37.58
C SER A 29 7.87 -106.11 38.39
N GLN A 30 8.06 -107.41 38.24
CA GLN A 30 7.32 -108.41 39.01
C GLN A 30 8.00 -108.64 40.36
N GLY A 31 7.20 -108.56 41.43
CA GLY A 31 7.48 -109.27 42.69
C GLY A 31 8.62 -108.74 43.56
N THR A 32 8.31 -107.86 44.49
CA THR A 32 8.85 -107.90 45.87
C THR A 32 7.75 -107.43 46.83
N ASP A 33 7.70 -108.02 48.03
CA ASP A 33 6.54 -107.91 48.92
C ASP A 33 6.29 -106.50 49.46
N GLY A 34 5.10 -105.96 49.18
CA GLY A 34 4.66 -104.69 49.72
C GLY A 34 4.27 -104.79 51.19
N ARG A 35 5.00 -104.08 52.06
CA ARG A 35 4.38 -103.46 53.24
C ARG A 35 3.98 -102.03 52.84
N PRO A 36 2.70 -101.64 52.94
CA PRO A 36 2.32 -100.25 52.73
C PRO A 36 3.04 -99.36 53.75
N ALA A 37 3.42 -98.14 53.35
CA ALA A 37 3.93 -97.15 54.29
C ALA A 37 2.88 -96.91 55.38
N ASP A 38 3.31 -96.91 56.64
CA ASP A 38 2.38 -96.82 57.77
C ASP A 38 1.51 -95.55 57.69
N ARG A 39 0.25 -95.64 58.11
CA ARG A 39 -0.73 -94.56 58.02
C ARG A 39 -0.29 -93.34 58.86
N SER A 40 0.51 -93.58 59.91
CA SER A 40 1.22 -92.54 60.66
C SER A 40 2.16 -91.73 59.76
N THR A 41 3.01 -92.40 58.98
CA THR A 41 3.99 -91.82 58.04
C THR A 41 3.31 -91.06 56.90
N VAL A 42 2.23 -91.60 56.32
CA VAL A 42 1.51 -90.92 55.22
C VAL A 42 0.84 -89.63 55.73
N ASN A 43 0.19 -89.69 56.90
CA ASN A 43 -0.38 -88.50 57.54
C ASN A 43 0.70 -87.48 57.94
N PHE A 44 1.86 -87.93 58.42
CA PHE A 44 2.99 -87.06 58.74
C PHE A 44 3.52 -86.34 57.50
N MET A 45 3.71 -87.05 56.38
CA MET A 45 4.13 -86.44 55.11
C MET A 45 3.10 -85.43 54.57
N MET A 46 1.79 -85.68 54.73
CA MET A 46 0.76 -84.69 54.37
C MET A 46 0.84 -83.44 55.26
N ALA A 47 1.03 -83.58 56.57
CA ALA A 47 1.17 -82.44 57.49
C ALA A 47 2.44 -81.62 57.21
N GLU A 48 3.56 -82.28 56.88
CA GLU A 48 4.82 -81.63 56.48
C GLU A 48 4.64 -80.80 55.19
N LEU A 49 3.93 -81.35 54.20
CA LEU A 49 3.63 -80.67 52.94
C LEU A 49 2.58 -79.55 53.09
N GLU A 50 1.60 -79.70 53.99
CA GLU A 50 0.63 -78.64 54.33
C GLU A 50 1.33 -77.45 55.01
N ASN A 51 2.22 -77.72 55.98
CA ASN A 51 3.06 -76.69 56.59
C ASN A 51 3.89 -75.96 55.53
N LYS A 52 4.59 -76.70 54.67
CA LYS A 52 5.45 -76.16 53.60
C LYS A 52 4.66 -75.35 52.56
N SER A 53 3.45 -75.77 52.19
CA SER A 53 2.56 -74.95 51.34
C SER A 53 2.21 -73.63 52.04
N SER A 54 1.88 -73.67 53.34
CA SER A 54 1.56 -72.44 54.09
C SER A 54 2.77 -71.49 54.20
N GLU A 55 3.99 -72.01 54.31
CA GLU A 55 5.22 -71.20 54.36
C GLU A 55 5.53 -70.57 53.00
N LEU A 56 5.44 -71.33 51.90
CA LEU A 56 5.60 -70.81 50.55
C LEU A 56 4.52 -69.75 50.22
N GLU A 57 3.28 -69.95 50.69
CA GLU A 57 2.20 -68.97 50.55
C GLU A 57 2.48 -67.66 51.31
N LYS A 58 3.02 -67.74 52.54
CA LYS A 58 3.44 -66.57 53.34
C LYS A 58 4.62 -65.85 52.70
N ALA A 59 5.63 -66.59 52.22
CA ALA A 59 6.80 -66.01 51.53
C ALA A 59 6.38 -65.29 50.24
N ARG A 60 5.49 -65.91 49.44
CA ARG A 60 4.91 -65.31 48.24
C ARG A 60 4.10 -64.04 48.56
N ALA A 61 3.32 -64.05 49.64
CA ALA A 61 2.56 -62.87 50.07
C ALA A 61 3.46 -61.71 50.53
N ALA A 62 4.56 -62.00 51.25
CA ALA A 62 5.54 -61.00 51.66
C ALA A 62 6.21 -60.33 50.45
N LEU A 63 6.70 -61.14 49.48
CA LEU A 63 7.30 -60.63 48.24
C LEU A 63 6.32 -59.81 47.37
N ILE A 64 5.00 -60.00 47.51
CA ILE A 64 3.99 -59.16 46.86
C ILE A 64 3.83 -57.79 47.56
N GLN A 65 3.99 -57.72 48.88
CA GLN A 65 3.81 -56.47 49.64
C GLN A 65 5.04 -55.55 49.64
N GLU A 66 6.24 -56.11 49.47
CA GLU A 66 7.48 -55.33 49.43
C GLU A 66 7.49 -54.31 48.27
N ARG A 67 8.17 -53.18 48.44
CA ARG A 67 8.36 -52.14 47.40
C ARG A 67 9.82 -51.70 47.37
N ALA A 68 10.46 -51.88 46.23
CA ALA A 68 11.89 -51.63 46.02
C ALA A 68 12.13 -50.91 44.68
N GLY A 69 13.39 -50.69 44.31
CA GLY A 69 13.78 -50.04 43.05
C GLY A 69 13.72 -50.98 41.84
N ALA A 70 13.71 -50.41 40.63
CA ALA A 70 13.43 -51.13 39.38
C ALA A 70 14.36 -52.33 39.06
N GLU A 71 15.62 -52.32 39.48
CA GLU A 71 16.50 -53.50 39.33
C GLU A 71 16.13 -54.63 40.30
N GLN A 72 15.68 -54.30 41.51
CA GLN A 72 15.25 -55.28 42.49
C GLN A 72 13.89 -55.89 42.13
N ASP A 73 12.99 -55.13 41.49
CA ASP A 73 11.72 -55.66 40.96
C ASP A 73 11.92 -56.79 39.93
N ALA A 74 12.98 -56.75 39.12
CA ALA A 74 13.28 -57.82 38.16
C ALA A 74 13.69 -59.13 38.83
N ALA A 75 14.60 -59.07 39.81
CA ALA A 75 15.03 -60.25 40.58
C ALA A 75 13.88 -60.80 41.45
N ARG A 76 13.10 -59.91 42.06
CA ARG A 76 11.88 -60.21 42.82
C ARG A 76 10.82 -60.92 41.97
N LEU A 77 10.60 -60.50 40.71
CA LEU A 77 9.69 -61.18 39.79
C LEU A 77 10.13 -62.62 39.49
N GLN A 78 11.43 -62.87 39.34
CA GLN A 78 11.97 -64.23 39.14
C GLN A 78 11.77 -65.12 40.37
N GLU A 79 12.08 -64.62 41.58
CA GLU A 79 11.91 -65.42 42.81
C GLU A 79 10.42 -65.64 43.15
N LEU A 80 9.55 -64.68 42.82
CA LEU A 80 8.08 -64.83 42.97
C LEU A 80 7.51 -65.89 42.01
N ASP A 81 7.99 -65.95 40.76
CA ASP A 81 7.61 -66.99 39.80
C ASP A 81 8.11 -68.38 40.28
N ARG A 82 9.39 -68.48 40.68
CA ARG A 82 9.96 -69.70 41.27
C ARG A 82 9.16 -70.21 42.48
N ILE A 83 8.87 -69.35 43.46
CA ILE A 83 8.06 -69.73 44.64
C ILE A 83 6.64 -70.13 44.23
N SER A 84 6.06 -69.50 43.19
CA SER A 84 4.76 -69.91 42.65
C SER A 84 4.79 -71.33 42.04
N GLN A 85 5.90 -71.70 41.41
CA GLN A 85 6.11 -73.03 40.81
C GLN A 85 6.37 -74.10 41.88
N GLU A 86 7.23 -73.83 42.88
CA GLU A 86 7.47 -74.74 44.02
C GLU A 86 6.18 -75.00 44.82
N LEU A 87 5.36 -73.97 45.02
CA LEU A 87 4.06 -74.05 45.68
C LEU A 87 3.06 -74.89 44.87
N ALA A 88 3.00 -74.72 43.55
CA ALA A 88 2.13 -75.52 42.68
C ALA A 88 2.53 -77.01 42.67
N ALA A 89 3.83 -77.31 42.63
CA ALA A 89 4.34 -78.67 42.73
C ALA A 89 4.00 -79.31 44.09
N THR A 90 4.23 -78.58 45.19
CA THR A 90 3.93 -79.03 46.57
C THR A 90 2.44 -79.36 46.73
N ARG A 91 1.54 -78.48 46.24
CA ARG A 91 0.09 -78.73 46.25
C ARG A 91 -0.32 -79.94 45.40
N THR A 92 0.35 -80.18 44.27
CA THR A 92 0.06 -81.33 43.40
C THR A 92 0.43 -82.66 44.07
N GLN A 93 1.59 -82.72 44.75
CA GLN A 93 2.00 -83.89 45.54
C GLN A 93 1.06 -84.13 46.72
N LEU A 94 0.58 -83.06 47.36
CA LEU A 94 -0.36 -83.08 48.47
C LEU A 94 -1.75 -83.59 48.03
N GLU A 95 -2.26 -83.19 46.86
CA GLU A 95 -3.45 -83.81 46.26
C GLU A 95 -3.24 -85.31 45.96
N GLN A 96 -2.10 -85.69 45.39
CA GLN A 96 -1.80 -87.09 45.07
C GLN A 96 -1.77 -87.96 46.33
N LEU A 97 -1.17 -87.48 47.43
CA LEU A 97 -1.16 -88.19 48.72
C LEU A 97 -2.55 -88.24 49.37
N LYS A 98 -3.38 -87.19 49.25
CA LYS A 98 -4.78 -87.23 49.72
C LYS A 98 -5.61 -88.26 48.97
N ARG A 99 -5.54 -88.28 47.64
CA ARG A 99 -6.20 -89.30 46.81
C ARG A 99 -5.71 -90.71 47.14
N GLN A 100 -4.42 -90.90 47.41
CA GLN A 100 -3.88 -92.20 47.86
C GLN A 100 -4.39 -92.62 49.25
N ALA A 101 -4.58 -91.67 50.18
CA ALA A 101 -5.16 -91.96 51.49
C ALA A 101 -6.66 -92.32 51.39
N GLU A 102 -7.43 -91.59 50.57
CA GLU A 102 -8.87 -91.81 50.31
C GLU A 102 -9.17 -93.20 49.72
N VAL A 103 -8.25 -93.76 48.93
CA VAL A 103 -8.40 -95.08 48.29
C VAL A 103 -8.26 -96.27 49.27
N THR A 104 -7.93 -96.04 50.55
CA THR A 104 -7.71 -97.12 51.54
C THR A 104 -8.91 -97.43 52.45
N GLY A 105 -9.79 -98.30 51.94
CA GLY A 105 -10.41 -99.35 52.75
C GLY A 105 -11.60 -98.99 53.65
N GLU A 106 -12.77 -98.73 53.06
CA GLU A 106 -14.04 -99.27 53.58
C GLU A 106 -15.17 -99.30 52.53
N ASN A 107 -15.21 -98.34 51.60
CA ASN A 107 -16.23 -98.27 50.55
C ASN A 107 -15.90 -99.10 49.30
N ALA A 108 -15.72 -100.41 49.47
CA ALA A 108 -15.74 -101.37 48.35
C ALA A 108 -17.19 -101.75 47.93
N GLY A 109 -18.07 -100.75 47.88
CA GLY A 109 -19.41 -100.89 47.31
C GLY A 109 -19.35 -101.04 45.79
N THR A 110 -20.30 -101.76 45.19
CA THR A 110 -20.32 -102.00 43.74
C THR A 110 -20.61 -100.70 42.98
N ILE A 111 -19.56 -99.99 42.56
CA ILE A 111 -19.65 -98.88 41.60
C ILE A 111 -20.26 -99.45 40.31
N THR A 112 -21.44 -98.98 39.93
CA THR A 112 -22.13 -99.48 38.74
C THR A 112 -21.62 -98.79 37.48
N ALA A 113 -21.91 -99.39 36.32
CA ALA A 113 -21.48 -98.86 35.03
C ALA A 113 -22.15 -97.52 34.65
N ASP A 114 -23.13 -97.04 35.43
CA ASP A 114 -23.77 -95.72 35.27
C ASP A 114 -23.20 -94.67 36.23
N ASP A 115 -22.72 -95.05 37.42
CA ASP A 115 -21.99 -94.15 38.32
C ASP A 115 -20.72 -93.62 37.64
N VAL A 116 -19.91 -94.54 37.07
CA VAL A 116 -18.69 -94.18 36.31
C VAL A 116 -19.00 -93.28 35.11
N ARG A 117 -20.17 -93.41 34.47
CA ARG A 117 -20.59 -92.52 33.37
C ARG A 117 -20.95 -91.13 33.86
N LYS A 118 -21.60 -91.03 35.03
CA LYS A 118 -21.97 -89.76 35.64
C LYS A 118 -20.71 -89.00 36.08
N ASP A 119 -19.80 -89.66 36.77
CA ASP A 119 -18.54 -89.06 37.22
C ASP A 119 -17.67 -88.62 36.03
N LEU A 120 -17.55 -89.43 34.98
CA LEU A 120 -16.86 -89.05 33.75
C LEU A 120 -17.55 -87.89 33.01
N ALA A 121 -18.88 -87.81 33.03
CA ALA A 121 -19.62 -86.68 32.45
C ALA A 121 -19.41 -85.38 33.24
N GLU A 122 -19.35 -85.47 34.57
CA GLU A 122 -19.04 -84.33 35.45
C GLU A 122 -17.56 -83.90 35.28
N GLU A 123 -16.61 -84.83 35.15
CA GLU A 123 -15.20 -84.51 34.85
C GLU A 123 -15.06 -83.84 33.49
N ILE A 124 -15.72 -84.35 32.44
CA ILE A 124 -15.73 -83.72 31.11
C ILE A 124 -16.35 -82.31 31.17
N MET A 125 -17.43 -82.12 31.93
CA MET A 125 -18.05 -80.81 32.12
C MET A 125 -17.13 -79.84 32.85
N GLN A 126 -16.46 -80.29 33.93
CA GLN A 126 -15.47 -79.47 34.65
C GLN A 126 -14.26 -79.13 33.78
N LYS A 127 -13.76 -80.07 32.97
CA LYS A 127 -12.66 -79.86 32.04
C LYS A 127 -13.02 -78.83 30.96
N ASN A 128 -14.21 -78.92 30.38
CA ASN A 128 -14.71 -77.94 29.41
C ASN A 128 -14.88 -76.55 30.04
N LEU A 129 -15.37 -76.47 31.28
CA LEU A 129 -15.49 -75.22 32.03
C LEU A 129 -14.12 -74.61 32.39
N ALA A 130 -13.14 -75.45 32.74
CA ALA A 130 -11.76 -75.01 33.00
C ALA A 130 -11.08 -74.52 31.72
N GLN A 131 -11.28 -75.18 30.58
CA GLN A 131 -10.78 -74.75 29.29
C GLN A 131 -11.40 -73.41 28.86
N ALA A 132 -12.73 -73.25 28.97
CA ALA A 132 -13.39 -71.98 28.67
C ALA A 132 -12.86 -70.82 29.54
N ARG A 133 -12.58 -71.07 30.83
CA ARG A 133 -11.95 -70.08 31.74
C ARG A 133 -10.52 -69.72 31.30
N LEU A 134 -9.74 -70.71 30.85
CA LEU A 134 -8.39 -70.49 30.33
C LEU A 134 -8.43 -69.61 29.06
N GLU A 135 -9.36 -69.90 28.14
CA GLU A 135 -9.56 -69.13 26.91
C GLU A 135 -9.97 -67.67 27.22
N THR A 136 -10.86 -67.43 28.19
CA THR A 136 -11.20 -66.06 28.64
C THR A 136 -10.01 -65.32 29.26
N LEU A 137 -9.23 -65.98 30.13
CA LEU A 137 -8.06 -65.37 30.76
C LEU A 137 -6.95 -65.05 29.74
N GLN A 138 -6.80 -65.88 28.70
CA GLN A 138 -5.89 -65.60 27.59
C GLN A 138 -6.33 -64.37 26.78
N ALA A 139 -7.63 -64.24 26.48
CA ALA A 139 -8.18 -63.08 25.78
C ALA A 139 -8.02 -61.77 26.59
N GLU A 140 -8.31 -61.79 27.89
CA GLU A 140 -8.09 -60.64 28.79
C GLU A 140 -6.61 -60.24 28.86
N THR A 141 -5.71 -61.23 28.95
CA THR A 141 -4.26 -61.00 28.98
C THR A 141 -3.75 -60.41 27.66
N GLN A 142 -4.30 -60.83 26.51
CA GLN A 142 -3.98 -60.27 25.20
C GLN A 142 -4.45 -58.81 25.09
N ALA A 143 -5.71 -58.53 25.44
CA ALA A 143 -6.27 -57.17 25.41
C ALA A 143 -5.50 -56.19 26.30
N HIS A 144 -5.11 -56.61 27.51
CA HIS A 144 -4.28 -55.81 28.41
C HIS A 144 -2.88 -55.54 27.82
N ARG A 145 -2.29 -56.53 27.13
CA ARG A 145 -0.98 -56.38 26.46
C ARG A 145 -1.05 -55.39 25.28
N GLU A 146 -2.12 -55.43 24.50
CA GLU A 146 -2.38 -54.44 23.44
C GLU A 146 -2.56 -53.03 24.00
N GLN A 147 -3.32 -52.89 25.10
CA GLN A 147 -3.48 -51.61 25.78
C GLN A 147 -2.15 -51.05 26.31
N GLN A 148 -1.28 -51.90 26.86
CA GLN A 148 0.07 -51.49 27.28
C GLN A 148 0.93 -51.02 26.09
N LEU A 149 0.87 -51.71 24.94
CA LEU A 149 1.58 -51.29 23.72
C LEU A 149 1.08 -49.94 23.19
N GLN A 150 -0.25 -49.71 23.19
CA GLN A 150 -0.83 -48.41 22.84
C GLN A 150 -0.38 -47.29 23.78
N ASN A 151 -0.39 -47.55 25.09
CA ASN A 151 0.08 -46.58 26.10
C ASN A 151 1.57 -46.26 25.94
N ALA A 152 2.42 -47.25 25.68
CA ALA A 152 3.85 -47.06 25.42
C ALA A 152 4.10 -46.22 24.15
N ALA A 153 3.36 -46.46 23.07
CA ALA A 153 3.43 -45.66 21.85
C ALA A 153 2.96 -44.21 22.08
N ALA A 154 1.90 -44.01 22.86
CA ALA A 154 1.41 -42.68 23.24
C ALA A 154 2.45 -41.89 24.07
N LEU A 155 3.11 -42.55 25.04
CA LEU A 155 4.19 -41.96 25.83
C LEU A 155 5.40 -41.58 24.95
N GLN A 156 5.81 -42.44 24.02
CA GLN A 156 6.90 -42.13 23.08
C GLN A 156 6.55 -40.94 22.16
N ALA A 157 5.30 -40.84 21.71
CA ALA A 157 4.82 -39.72 20.92
C ALA A 157 4.73 -38.41 21.74
N ALA A 158 4.44 -38.49 23.05
CA ALA A 158 4.48 -37.34 23.95
C ALA A 158 5.91 -36.86 24.21
N ALA A 159 6.86 -37.78 24.46
CA ALA A 159 8.27 -37.46 24.67
C ALA A 159 8.87 -36.68 23.48
N LYS A 160 8.64 -37.14 22.24
CA LYS A 160 9.10 -36.43 21.03
C LYS A 160 8.53 -35.01 20.90
N LYS A 161 7.28 -34.78 21.33
CA LYS A 161 6.66 -33.44 21.34
C LYS A 161 7.25 -32.52 22.42
N ILE A 162 7.73 -33.08 23.53
CA ILE A 162 8.45 -32.32 24.57
C ILE A 162 9.83 -31.91 24.05
N GLU A 163 10.58 -32.85 23.47
CA GLU A 163 11.89 -32.58 22.85
C GLU A 163 11.83 -31.47 21.79
N GLN A 164 10.84 -31.53 20.89
CA GLN A 164 10.59 -30.48 19.90
C GLN A 164 10.35 -29.11 20.54
N ARG A 165 9.52 -29.04 21.59
CA ARG A 165 9.24 -27.79 22.31
C ARG A 165 10.47 -27.25 23.06
N GLU A 166 11.32 -28.11 23.60
CA GLU A 166 12.58 -27.67 24.19
C GLU A 166 13.52 -27.04 23.16
N GLN A 167 13.55 -27.57 21.93
CA GLN A 167 14.34 -26.98 20.83
C GLN A 167 13.76 -25.62 20.41
N GLU A 168 12.43 -25.49 20.29
CA GLU A 168 11.77 -24.20 20.04
C GLU A 168 12.06 -23.17 21.14
N ILE A 169 12.03 -23.57 22.42
CA ILE A 169 12.33 -22.69 23.56
C ILE A 169 13.79 -22.21 23.51
N LYS A 170 14.75 -23.13 23.27
CA LYS A 170 16.17 -22.80 23.14
C LYS A 170 16.45 -21.83 21.98
N GLN A 171 15.71 -21.92 20.88
CA GLN A 171 15.78 -20.96 19.77
C GLN A 171 15.22 -19.58 20.17
N ARG A 172 14.04 -19.53 20.79
CA ARG A 172 13.44 -18.26 21.25
C ARG A 172 14.29 -17.55 22.31
N GLU A 173 14.96 -18.29 23.20
CA GLU A 173 15.94 -17.70 24.13
C GLU A 173 17.12 -17.03 23.42
N GLN A 174 17.57 -17.55 22.29
CA GLN A 174 18.64 -16.93 21.50
C GLN A 174 18.14 -15.66 20.79
N GLU A 175 16.93 -15.67 20.22
CA GLU A 175 16.30 -14.47 19.67
C GLU A 175 16.14 -13.37 20.71
N ILE A 176 15.69 -13.71 21.93
CA ILE A 176 15.52 -12.74 23.03
C ILE A 176 16.89 -12.14 23.40
N LYS A 177 17.93 -12.97 23.56
CA LYS A 177 19.30 -12.51 23.86
C LYS A 177 19.88 -11.61 22.75
N GLN A 178 19.48 -11.78 21.49
CA GLN A 178 19.84 -10.88 20.39
C GLN A 178 19.08 -9.55 20.46
N ARG A 179 17.74 -9.58 20.67
CA ARG A 179 16.91 -8.37 20.83
C ARG A 179 17.36 -7.53 22.03
N ASP A 180 17.75 -8.15 23.14
CA ASP A 180 18.33 -7.46 24.30
C ASP A 180 19.65 -6.71 23.98
N GLN A 181 20.42 -7.19 23.00
CA GLN A 181 21.63 -6.50 22.54
C GLN A 181 21.28 -5.33 21.60
N GLU A 182 20.33 -5.51 20.67
CA GLU A 182 19.82 -4.41 19.84
C GLU A 182 19.23 -3.27 20.68
N ILE A 183 18.45 -3.59 21.71
CA ILE A 183 17.86 -2.59 22.61
C ILE A 183 18.96 -1.79 23.32
N LYS A 184 19.99 -2.46 23.84
CA LYS A 184 21.14 -1.80 24.49
C LYS A 184 21.96 -0.92 23.53
N GLN A 185 22.00 -1.24 22.23
CA GLN A 185 22.61 -0.38 21.21
C GLN A 185 21.74 0.85 20.92
N ARG A 186 20.42 0.67 20.73
CA ARG A 186 19.47 1.78 20.54
C ARG A 186 19.44 2.74 21.73
N ASP A 187 19.54 2.24 22.97
CA ASP A 187 19.68 3.05 24.18
C ASP A 187 20.94 3.93 24.19
N GLN A 188 22.03 3.49 23.55
CA GLN A 188 23.26 4.28 23.41
C GLN A 188 23.10 5.33 22.31
N GLU A 189 22.50 4.99 21.16
CA GLU A 189 22.18 5.97 20.12
C GLU A 189 21.25 7.08 20.63
N ILE A 190 20.21 6.72 21.39
CA ILE A 190 19.27 7.70 21.98
C ILE A 190 20.02 8.66 22.91
N LYS A 191 20.91 8.15 23.77
CA LYS A 191 21.74 8.98 24.67
C LYS A 191 22.71 9.91 23.91
N GLN A 192 23.18 9.52 22.72
CA GLN A 192 23.99 10.39 21.86
C GLN A 192 23.13 11.46 21.19
N ARG A 193 21.97 11.10 20.62
CA ARG A 193 21.02 12.07 20.02
C ARG A 193 20.52 13.10 21.05
N ASP A 194 20.28 12.67 22.29
CA ASP A 194 19.95 13.56 23.42
C ASP A 194 21.03 14.62 23.70
N GLN A 195 22.31 14.29 23.50
CA GLN A 195 23.43 15.22 23.67
C GLN A 195 23.52 16.18 22.47
N GLU A 196 23.33 15.69 21.24
CA GLU A 196 23.24 16.55 20.05
C GLU A 196 22.09 17.56 20.13
N ILE A 197 20.91 17.14 20.59
CA ILE A 197 19.74 18.02 20.75
C ILE A 197 20.06 19.13 21.75
N LYS A 198 20.57 18.78 22.93
CA LYS A 198 20.98 19.75 23.97
C LYS A 198 22.08 20.72 23.49
N GLN A 199 22.89 20.32 22.51
CA GLN A 199 23.89 21.19 21.89
C GLN A 199 23.25 22.13 20.85
N ARG A 200 22.40 21.60 19.95
CA ARG A 200 21.64 22.42 18.97
C ARG A 200 20.72 23.44 19.65
N ASP A 201 20.12 23.10 20.79
CA ASP A 201 19.30 24.05 21.57
C ASP A 201 20.10 25.26 22.08
N ARG A 202 21.37 25.07 22.45
CA ARG A 202 22.28 26.16 22.85
C ARG A 202 22.65 27.04 21.67
N GLU A 203 22.97 26.43 20.53
CA GLU A 203 23.29 27.12 19.28
C GLU A 203 22.09 27.94 18.78
N LEU A 204 20.88 27.40 18.86
CA LEU A 204 19.63 28.11 18.55
C LEU A 204 19.35 29.25 19.54
N ALA A 205 19.68 29.10 20.82
CA ALA A 205 19.57 30.19 21.80
C ALA A 205 20.55 31.35 21.49
N GLN A 206 21.80 31.02 21.14
CA GLN A 206 22.81 32.01 20.73
C GLN A 206 22.40 32.74 19.43
N ALA A 207 22.00 32.01 18.39
CA ALA A 207 21.55 32.61 17.13
C ALA A 207 20.31 33.52 17.30
N ARG A 208 19.40 33.21 18.23
CA ARG A 208 18.27 34.09 18.60
C ARG A 208 18.75 35.38 19.26
N GLN A 209 19.73 35.30 20.17
CA GLN A 209 20.30 36.47 20.84
C GLN A 209 21.03 37.39 19.84
N GLU A 210 21.84 36.82 18.93
CA GLU A 210 22.52 37.57 17.87
C GLU A 210 21.52 38.25 16.93
N SER A 211 20.47 37.53 16.51
CA SER A 211 19.42 38.09 15.66
C SER A 211 18.67 39.25 16.33
N ALA A 212 18.43 39.20 17.65
CA ALA A 212 17.81 40.29 18.39
C ALA A 212 18.71 41.55 18.41
N VAL A 213 20.00 41.39 18.76
CA VAL A 213 20.99 42.49 18.75
C VAL A 213 21.12 43.11 17.35
N GLN A 214 21.09 42.31 16.29
CA GLN A 214 21.16 42.81 14.92
C GLN A 214 19.88 43.56 14.50
N GLN A 215 18.71 43.14 14.99
CA GLN A 215 17.44 43.85 14.78
C GLN A 215 17.41 45.21 15.48
N GLU A 216 17.84 45.29 16.75
CA GLU A 216 17.98 46.56 17.49
C GLU A 216 18.96 47.52 16.80
N ARG A 217 20.09 46.99 16.31
CA ARG A 217 21.10 47.77 15.57
C ARG A 217 20.52 48.33 14.27
N SER A 218 19.70 47.55 13.56
CA SER A 218 19.04 47.99 12.32
C SER A 218 17.97 49.07 12.59
N GLN A 219 17.15 48.91 13.63
CA GLN A 219 16.18 49.93 14.04
C GLN A 219 16.86 51.23 14.48
N SER A 220 18.00 51.13 15.16
CA SER A 220 18.80 52.29 15.57
C SER A 220 19.40 53.03 14.37
N GLN A 221 19.85 52.30 13.34
CA GLN A 221 20.31 52.89 12.08
C GLN A 221 19.17 53.58 11.30
N GLN A 222 17.97 52.98 11.28
CA GLN A 222 16.79 53.58 10.64
C GLN A 222 16.43 54.93 11.29
N LYS A 223 16.28 54.97 12.63
CA LYS A 223 15.99 56.22 13.37
C LYS A 223 17.03 57.32 13.12
N LEU A 224 18.32 56.95 13.08
CA LEU A 224 19.40 57.90 12.78
C LEU A 224 19.35 58.42 11.33
N MET A 225 18.84 57.61 10.39
CA MET A 225 18.68 58.02 8.99
C MET A 225 17.44 58.90 8.79
N GLU A 226 16.34 58.60 9.48
CA GLU A 226 15.13 59.45 9.53
C GLU A 226 15.45 60.84 10.09
N GLN A 227 16.19 60.93 11.20
CA GLN A 227 16.65 62.21 11.76
C GLN A 227 17.52 63.00 10.76
N LYS A 228 18.41 62.32 10.03
CA LYS A 228 19.26 62.95 8.99
C LYS A 228 18.48 63.42 7.76
N LEU A 229 17.38 62.73 7.41
CA LEU A 229 16.47 63.16 6.35
C LEU A 229 15.69 64.40 6.80
N SER A 230 15.03 64.34 7.97
CA SER A 230 14.29 65.48 8.54
C SER A 230 15.12 66.76 8.62
N TYR A 231 16.37 66.66 9.05
CA TYR A 231 17.30 67.81 9.11
C TYR A 231 17.64 68.35 7.70
N LYS A 232 17.81 67.48 6.70
CA LYS A 232 18.04 67.90 5.31
C LYS A 232 16.81 68.52 4.67
N ASP A 233 15.61 67.99 4.93
CA ASP A 233 14.36 68.55 4.42
C ASP A 233 14.12 69.96 4.99
N GLU A 234 14.47 70.18 6.26
CA GLU A 234 14.42 71.50 6.89
C GLU A 234 15.46 72.47 6.30
N GLN A 235 16.69 72.02 6.01
CA GLN A 235 17.69 72.82 5.27
C GLN A 235 17.25 73.15 3.83
N LEU A 236 16.61 72.20 3.14
CA LEU A 236 16.05 72.42 1.79
C LEU A 236 14.91 73.43 1.84
N ALA A 237 14.02 73.33 2.82
CA ALA A 237 12.94 74.31 3.01
C ALA A 237 13.47 75.73 3.31
N GLN A 238 14.53 75.86 4.12
CA GLN A 238 15.20 77.16 4.33
C GLN A 238 15.83 77.69 3.02
N THR A 239 16.52 76.84 2.27
CA THR A 239 17.15 77.20 0.98
C THR A 239 16.12 77.64 -0.05
N SER A 240 14.98 76.94 -0.16
CA SER A 240 13.88 77.31 -1.05
C SER A 240 13.26 78.67 -0.68
N ARG A 241 13.10 78.97 0.62
CA ARG A 241 12.63 80.30 1.08
C ARG A 241 13.61 81.41 0.70
N GLN A 242 14.92 81.17 0.84
CA GLN A 242 15.96 82.13 0.43
C GLN A 242 15.96 82.37 -1.09
N LEU A 243 15.77 81.31 -1.90
CA LEU A 243 15.63 81.44 -3.35
C LEU A 243 14.40 82.26 -3.72
N GLN A 244 13.22 81.98 -3.16
CA GLN A 244 12.00 82.76 -3.40
C GLN A 244 12.15 84.24 -3.02
N GLN A 245 12.87 84.53 -1.92
CA GLN A 245 13.20 85.91 -1.55
C GLN A 245 14.12 86.58 -2.59
N LYS A 246 15.15 85.87 -3.09
CA LYS A 246 16.06 86.39 -4.12
C LYS A 246 15.39 86.56 -5.49
N GLU A 247 14.49 85.68 -5.88
CA GLU A 247 13.65 85.85 -7.07
C GLU A 247 12.76 87.10 -6.97
N ALA A 248 12.14 87.32 -5.81
CA ALA A 248 11.32 88.51 -5.55
C ALA A 248 12.15 89.82 -5.51
N GLU A 249 13.38 89.79 -5.01
CA GLU A 249 14.33 90.91 -5.09
C GLU A 249 14.76 91.19 -6.54
N LEU A 250 15.18 90.16 -7.28
CA LEU A 250 15.59 90.27 -8.68
C LEU A 250 14.46 90.79 -9.57
N LYS A 251 13.22 90.35 -9.35
CA LYS A 251 12.05 90.85 -10.08
C LYS A 251 11.86 92.36 -9.85
N LYS A 252 11.95 92.83 -8.60
CA LYS A 252 11.88 94.27 -8.27
C LYS A 252 13.02 95.06 -8.92
N GLN A 253 14.24 94.51 -8.95
CA GLN A 253 15.36 95.16 -9.64
C GLN A 253 15.13 95.25 -11.15
N ALA A 254 14.60 94.20 -11.79
CA ALA A 254 14.23 94.22 -13.20
C ALA A 254 13.14 95.26 -13.51
N GLU A 255 12.09 95.34 -12.68
CA GLU A 255 11.01 96.35 -12.81
C GLU A 255 11.57 97.78 -12.70
N VAL A 256 12.50 98.04 -11.77
CA VAL A 256 13.17 99.36 -11.63
C VAL A 256 14.07 99.68 -12.84
N LEU A 257 14.84 98.73 -13.34
CA LEU A 257 15.68 98.91 -14.53
C LEU A 257 14.85 99.18 -15.78
N GLN A 258 13.71 98.50 -15.93
CA GLN A 258 12.77 98.71 -17.03
C GLN A 258 12.18 100.13 -17.00
N GLN A 259 11.74 100.61 -15.83
CA GLN A 259 11.28 102.00 -15.66
C GLN A 259 12.38 103.04 -15.95
N GLN A 260 13.64 102.76 -15.59
CA GLN A 260 14.77 103.63 -15.92
C GLN A 260 15.02 103.69 -17.43
N ALA A 261 14.96 102.55 -18.13
CA ALA A 261 15.11 102.48 -19.59
C ALA A 261 13.99 103.23 -20.33
N GLU A 262 12.73 103.08 -19.91
CA GLU A 262 11.61 103.85 -20.45
C GLU A 262 11.78 105.36 -20.24
N LYS A 263 12.22 105.77 -19.05
CA LYS A 263 12.47 107.19 -18.74
C LYS A 263 13.60 107.78 -19.58
N GLN A 264 14.69 107.04 -19.80
CA GLN A 264 15.77 107.44 -20.71
C GLN A 264 15.27 107.55 -22.16
N ARG A 265 14.45 106.61 -22.61
CA ARG A 265 13.84 106.64 -23.95
C ARG A 265 12.94 107.87 -24.14
N GLN A 266 12.07 108.17 -23.18
CA GLN A 266 11.22 109.37 -23.21
C GLN A 266 12.06 110.66 -23.26
N GLN A 267 13.17 110.74 -22.51
CA GLN A 267 14.10 111.86 -22.57
C GLN A 267 14.81 111.98 -23.94
N ALA A 268 15.21 110.87 -24.55
CA ALA A 268 15.80 110.85 -25.89
C ALA A 268 14.80 111.29 -26.98
N GLU A 269 13.56 110.80 -26.93
CA GLU A 269 12.49 111.19 -27.85
C GLU A 269 12.13 112.69 -27.69
N ALA A 270 12.11 113.21 -26.46
CA ALA A 270 11.94 114.64 -26.20
C ALA A 270 13.09 115.50 -26.76
N MET A 271 14.35 115.08 -26.55
CA MET A 271 15.52 115.76 -27.11
C MET A 271 15.51 115.74 -28.65
N ALA A 272 15.08 114.65 -29.27
CA ALA A 272 14.94 114.54 -30.72
C ALA A 272 13.92 115.56 -31.26
N ARG A 273 12.72 115.64 -30.66
CA ARG A 273 11.71 116.65 -31.00
C ARG A 273 12.22 118.08 -30.81
N GLN A 274 12.97 118.35 -29.74
CA GLN A 274 13.57 119.67 -29.50
C GLN A 274 14.62 120.04 -30.55
N LYS A 275 15.48 119.09 -30.96
CA LYS A 275 16.44 119.29 -32.06
C LYS A 275 15.74 119.55 -33.38
N GLU A 276 14.69 118.78 -33.71
CA GLU A 276 13.90 118.96 -34.93
C GLU A 276 13.21 120.33 -34.97
N ALA A 277 12.62 120.76 -33.84
CA ALA A 277 12.02 122.09 -33.72
C ALA A 277 13.06 123.22 -33.88
N THR A 278 14.25 123.06 -33.28
CA THR A 278 15.37 124.01 -33.46
C THR A 278 15.83 124.06 -34.92
N LEU A 279 15.91 122.92 -35.62
CA LEU A 279 16.29 122.85 -37.03
C LEU A 279 15.25 123.55 -37.92
N LYS A 280 13.96 123.35 -37.63
CA LYS A 280 12.84 124.03 -38.30
C LYS A 280 12.91 125.54 -38.08
N ALA A 281 13.12 126.00 -36.85
CA ALA A 281 13.29 127.43 -36.54
C ALA A 281 14.54 128.04 -37.22
N GLN A 282 15.66 127.29 -37.29
CA GLN A 282 16.85 127.72 -38.01
C GLN A 282 16.62 127.83 -39.53
N SER A 283 15.93 126.87 -40.14
CA SER A 283 15.60 126.93 -41.58
C SER A 283 14.61 128.08 -41.90
N GLN A 284 13.66 128.36 -40.99
CA GLN A 284 12.77 129.52 -41.07
C GLN A 284 13.56 130.84 -40.93
N LEU A 285 14.51 130.93 -40.00
CA LEU A 285 15.40 132.08 -39.85
C LEU A 285 16.30 132.27 -41.08
N GLU A 286 16.77 131.19 -41.71
CA GLU A 286 17.48 131.28 -42.98
C GLU A 286 16.60 131.77 -44.13
N SER A 287 15.36 131.29 -44.25
CA SER A 287 14.44 131.81 -45.28
C SER A 287 14.14 133.28 -45.04
N ALA A 288 13.86 133.69 -43.79
CA ALA A 288 13.64 135.08 -43.44
C ALA A 288 14.89 135.95 -43.72
N ARG A 289 16.11 135.46 -43.47
CA ARG A 289 17.35 136.15 -43.87
C ARG A 289 17.51 136.26 -45.38
N LYS A 290 17.19 135.22 -46.13
CA LYS A 290 17.24 135.21 -47.61
C LYS A 290 16.19 136.15 -48.21
N ASP A 291 15.02 136.26 -47.60
CA ASP A 291 13.96 137.17 -48.03
C ASP A 291 14.20 138.61 -47.56
N ILE A 292 14.83 138.86 -46.40
CA ILE A 292 15.35 140.19 -46.02
C ILE A 292 16.47 140.62 -46.97
N ALA A 293 17.40 139.73 -47.34
CA ALA A 293 18.44 140.03 -48.32
C ALA A 293 17.84 140.34 -49.71
N ARG A 294 16.80 139.60 -50.13
CA ARG A 294 16.00 139.92 -51.32
C ARG A 294 15.30 141.27 -51.18
N GLN A 295 14.70 141.60 -50.04
CA GLN A 295 14.06 142.90 -49.81
C GLN A 295 15.07 144.06 -49.83
N GLN A 296 16.27 143.89 -49.29
CA GLN A 296 17.35 144.89 -49.39
C GLN A 296 17.84 145.05 -50.84
N GLN A 297 18.01 143.94 -51.57
CA GLN A 297 18.37 143.95 -52.99
C GLN A 297 17.24 144.54 -53.86
N GLN A 298 15.98 144.30 -53.49
CA GLN A 298 14.79 144.90 -54.09
C GLN A 298 14.64 146.38 -53.72
N LEU A 299 15.05 146.84 -52.55
CA LEU A 299 15.09 148.27 -52.19
C LEU A 299 16.16 149.01 -52.99
N ALA A 300 17.36 148.45 -53.11
CA ALA A 300 18.41 149.01 -53.98
C ALA A 300 18.02 148.98 -55.47
N ALA A 301 17.23 147.99 -55.90
CA ALA A 301 16.65 147.95 -57.23
C ALA A 301 15.41 148.86 -57.38
N ALA A 302 14.66 149.10 -56.30
CA ALA A 302 13.48 149.97 -56.27
C ALA A 302 13.89 151.44 -56.35
N GLN A 303 14.96 151.86 -55.67
CA GLN A 303 15.52 153.20 -55.84
C GLN A 303 15.93 153.44 -57.31
N LYS A 304 16.56 152.46 -57.96
CA LYS A 304 16.89 152.53 -59.41
C LYS A 304 15.67 152.35 -60.34
N ARG A 305 14.57 151.80 -59.84
CA ARG A 305 13.29 151.66 -60.58
C ARG A 305 12.33 152.80 -60.30
N GLU A 306 12.49 153.62 -59.28
CA GLU A 306 11.70 154.85 -59.13
C GLU A 306 12.10 155.86 -60.21
N ASP A 307 13.40 155.91 -60.54
CA ASP A 307 13.95 156.68 -61.67
C ASP A 307 13.54 156.14 -63.06
N GLN A 308 13.24 154.84 -63.20
CA GLN A 308 12.92 154.21 -64.51
C GLN A 308 11.45 153.83 -64.71
N GLN A 309 10.72 153.47 -63.66
CA GLN A 309 9.32 153.03 -63.71
C GLN A 309 8.34 154.21 -63.72
N LYS A 310 8.85 155.44 -63.61
CA LYS A 310 8.25 156.65 -64.22
C LYS A 310 8.05 156.56 -65.75
N LYS A 311 8.55 155.52 -66.44
CA LYS A 311 8.43 155.39 -67.91
C LYS A 311 7.49 154.29 -68.42
N LEU A 312 7.40 153.13 -67.75
CA LEU A 312 6.68 151.97 -68.29
C LEU A 312 5.89 151.22 -67.21
N GLN A 313 4.61 151.52 -67.12
CA GLN A 313 3.59 150.80 -66.34
C GLN A 313 2.47 150.33 -67.28
N ALA A 314 2.72 149.25 -68.02
CA ALA A 314 1.78 148.65 -68.97
C ALA A 314 1.99 147.12 -69.05
N GLU A 315 0.90 146.35 -68.92
CA GLU A 315 0.66 144.97 -69.42
C GLU A 315 1.56 143.79 -68.89
N SER A 316 1.16 142.50 -68.88
CA SER A 316 -0.13 141.85 -68.51
C SER A 316 0.02 140.30 -68.31
N ASP A 317 -0.90 139.66 -67.56
CA ASP A 317 -1.37 138.23 -67.62
C ASP A 317 -0.49 136.96 -67.28
N ARG A 318 -0.92 135.71 -67.68
CA ARG A 318 -1.40 134.59 -66.77
C ARG A 318 -1.32 133.07 -67.27
N LYS A 319 -1.29 132.07 -66.32
CA LYS A 319 -1.88 130.63 -66.28
C LYS A 319 -1.17 129.31 -66.83
N LEU A 320 -1.64 128.07 -66.44
CA LEU A 320 -0.96 126.68 -66.46
C LEU A 320 -1.85 125.38 -66.11
N GLU A 321 -1.53 124.06 -66.43
CA GLU A 321 -2.11 122.68 -65.96
C GLU A 321 -1.32 121.36 -66.51
N THR A 322 -1.46 119.95 -66.42
CA THR A 322 -2.36 118.77 -65.94
C THR A 322 -1.81 117.23 -66.08
N VAL A 323 -2.41 116.13 -65.46
CA VAL A 323 -2.63 114.61 -65.88
C VAL A 323 -1.81 113.27 -65.44
N THR A 324 -2.33 111.99 -65.62
CA THR A 324 -1.98 110.56 -65.07
C THR A 324 -2.09 109.29 -66.08
N LEU A 325 -2.15 107.89 -65.93
CA LEU A 325 -2.37 106.70 -64.96
C LEU A 325 -2.07 105.19 -65.57
N GLN A 326 -2.00 104.00 -64.84
CA GLN A 326 -1.83 102.54 -65.39
C GLN A 326 -2.17 101.23 -64.48
N ALA A 327 -2.06 99.89 -64.91
CA ALA A 327 -2.53 98.61 -64.19
C ALA A 327 -2.10 97.07 -64.56
N GLN A 328 -2.44 96.03 -63.71
CA GLN A 328 -2.82 94.53 -63.84
C GLN A 328 -1.96 93.26 -64.33
N LYS A 329 -2.08 92.03 -63.68
CA LYS A 329 -2.48 90.61 -64.17
C LYS A 329 -1.89 89.27 -63.55
N ARG A 330 -2.64 88.13 -63.73
CA ARG A 330 -2.32 86.64 -63.82
C ARG A 330 -1.92 85.79 -62.53
N GLU A 331 -2.02 84.42 -62.40
CA GLU A 331 -3.10 83.36 -62.61
C GLU A 331 -2.61 81.89 -63.00
N ASP A 332 -3.37 80.80 -62.65
CA ASP A 332 -3.31 79.29 -62.89
C ASP A 332 -2.17 78.34 -62.39
N GLN A 333 -2.52 77.20 -61.73
CA GLN A 333 -2.02 75.81 -62.01
C GLN A 333 -2.64 74.65 -61.13
N LEU A 334 -2.68 73.40 -61.67
CA LEU A 334 -2.81 72.05 -61.02
C LEU A 334 -3.96 71.81 -59.99
N ARG A 335 -4.93 70.88 -60.11
CA ARG A 335 -5.29 69.74 -61.02
C ARG A 335 -4.45 68.43 -60.98
N SER A 336 -5.22 67.32 -60.96
CA SER A 336 -4.85 65.87 -60.93
C SER A 336 -4.30 65.33 -59.59
N GLU A 337 -4.45 64.05 -59.20
CA GLU A 337 -5.02 62.86 -59.88
C GLU A 337 -5.62 61.86 -58.84
N ASN A 338 -6.65 61.07 -59.19
CA ASN A 338 -7.30 60.08 -58.30
C ASN A 338 -8.19 59.09 -59.09
N GLN A 339 -7.86 57.78 -59.16
CA GLN A 339 -8.76 56.72 -59.67
C GLN A 339 -8.26 55.27 -59.40
N GLN A 340 -9.19 54.35 -59.09
CA GLN A 340 -9.26 52.91 -59.50
C GLN A 340 -8.24 51.87 -58.94
N ALA A 341 -8.52 50.54 -58.88
CA ALA A 341 -9.78 49.76 -58.88
C ALA A 341 -9.57 48.24 -58.56
N ASN A 342 -10.69 47.51 -58.35
CA ASN A 342 -10.92 46.04 -58.49
C ASN A 342 -10.23 45.08 -57.48
N ALA A 343 -10.92 44.11 -56.82
CA ALA A 343 -11.80 42.99 -57.24
C ALA A 343 -11.01 41.80 -57.86
N ARG A 344 -11.28 40.51 -57.63
CA ARG A 344 -12.50 39.76 -57.17
C ARG A 344 -12.08 38.80 -55.99
N ARG A 345 -12.53 37.54 -55.70
CA ARG A 345 -13.43 36.54 -56.32
C ARG A 345 -14.01 35.49 -55.30
N GLU A 346 -15.27 35.07 -55.53
CA GLU A 346 -15.98 33.76 -55.32
C GLU A 346 -15.36 32.61 -54.46
N GLN A 347 -16.09 32.04 -53.47
CA GLN A 347 -16.96 30.80 -53.48
C GLN A 347 -16.27 29.55 -52.89
N LEU A 348 -16.88 28.53 -52.24
CA LEU A 348 -18.21 28.20 -51.64
C LEU A 348 -17.91 27.43 -50.32
N GLU A 349 -18.65 27.57 -49.20
CA GLU A 349 -19.86 26.80 -48.80
C GLU A 349 -19.84 25.27 -49.10
N LYS A 350 -20.29 24.33 -48.25
CA LYS A 350 -20.74 24.29 -46.82
C LYS A 350 -21.03 22.80 -46.45
N GLU A 351 -20.80 22.39 -45.19
CA GLU A 351 -21.63 21.44 -44.37
C GLU A 351 -21.88 19.97 -44.88
N ASN A 352 -22.28 18.94 -44.10
CA ASN A 352 -22.23 18.58 -42.66
C ASN A 352 -22.56 17.07 -42.47
N ALA A 353 -22.03 16.41 -41.41
CA ALA A 353 -22.60 15.26 -40.62
C ALA A 353 -23.15 13.95 -41.30
N ALA A 354 -23.36 12.79 -40.65
CA ALA A 354 -22.75 12.06 -39.50
C ALA A 354 -23.38 10.63 -39.37
N GLN A 355 -22.77 9.72 -38.56
CA GLN A 355 -23.36 8.45 -37.99
C GLN A 355 -23.71 7.27 -38.96
N ALA A 356 -23.89 5.99 -38.56
CA ALA A 356 -23.31 5.12 -37.50
C ALA A 356 -23.71 3.60 -37.64
N ALA A 357 -22.93 2.68 -37.02
CA ALA A 357 -23.28 1.35 -36.43
C ALA A 357 -23.49 0.01 -37.23
N ASP A 358 -22.90 -1.06 -36.66
CA ASP A 358 -23.35 -2.46 -36.35
C ASP A 358 -23.44 -3.72 -37.29
N LEU A 359 -22.68 -4.77 -36.87
CA LEU A 359 -22.89 -6.24 -36.68
C LEU A 359 -23.37 -7.30 -37.76
N ARG A 360 -22.43 -8.21 -38.13
CA ARG A 360 -22.32 -9.69 -37.87
C ARG A 360 -23.29 -10.82 -38.42
N HIS A 361 -22.71 -11.72 -39.25
CA HIS A 361 -22.55 -13.23 -39.14
C HIS A 361 -23.56 -14.30 -39.69
N GLU A 362 -22.98 -15.47 -40.13
CA GLU A 362 -23.52 -16.87 -40.31
C GLU A 362 -24.42 -17.25 -41.55
N GLN A 363 -24.56 -18.49 -42.09
CA GLN A 363 -24.03 -19.87 -41.77
C GLN A 363 -24.10 -20.92 -42.96
N GLU A 364 -23.87 -22.24 -42.65
CA GLU A 364 -24.22 -23.51 -43.38
C GLU A 364 -23.29 -24.05 -44.52
N LYS A 365 -23.13 -25.36 -44.89
CA LYS A 365 -23.65 -26.74 -44.52
C LYS A 365 -22.65 -27.82 -45.12
N THR A 366 -22.74 -29.19 -45.18
CA THR A 366 -23.71 -30.32 -44.93
C THR A 366 -22.98 -31.70 -44.88
N ALA A 367 -23.53 -32.72 -44.16
CA ALA A 367 -23.62 -34.21 -44.42
C ALA A 367 -22.36 -35.07 -44.84
N GLU A 368 -22.33 -36.43 -44.86
CA GLU A 368 -23.36 -37.52 -44.84
C GLU A 368 -22.79 -38.90 -44.37
N LEU A 369 -23.60 -39.97 -44.23
CA LEU A 369 -23.21 -41.30 -43.67
C LEU A 369 -24.21 -42.44 -44.05
N GLU A 370 -23.80 -43.62 -44.59
CA GLU A 370 -24.59 -44.89 -44.50
C GLU A 370 -23.87 -46.19 -45.01
N ARG A 371 -24.51 -47.38 -44.80
CA ARG A 371 -24.19 -48.78 -45.25
C ARG A 371 -23.07 -49.50 -44.46
N GLU A 372 -23.22 -50.65 -43.77
CA GLU A 372 -24.22 -51.76 -43.68
C GLU A 372 -24.45 -52.60 -44.96
N LYS A 373 -24.73 -53.93 -44.93
CA LYS A 373 -24.57 -55.05 -43.95
C LYS A 373 -25.07 -56.35 -44.63
N ALA A 374 -24.28 -57.44 -44.77
CA ALA A 374 -24.78 -58.77 -45.20
C ALA A 374 -23.79 -59.96 -45.03
N ALA A 375 -24.36 -61.18 -45.03
CA ALA A 375 -23.77 -62.52 -45.26
C ALA A 375 -23.00 -63.28 -44.13
N LEU A 376 -23.67 -64.27 -43.53
CA LEU A 376 -23.12 -65.41 -42.75
C LEU A 376 -24.26 -66.44 -42.51
N GLY A 377 -24.00 -67.77 -42.48
CA GLY A 377 -25.04 -68.73 -42.02
C GLY A 377 -24.98 -70.22 -42.40
N ASP A 378 -23.98 -70.74 -43.11
CA ASP A 378 -24.05 -72.07 -43.77
C ASP A 378 -23.26 -73.20 -43.05
N ASP A 379 -23.69 -73.54 -41.84
CA ASP A 379 -22.96 -74.41 -40.88
C ASP A 379 -23.60 -75.83 -40.72
N LEU A 380 -23.15 -76.57 -39.69
CA LEU A 380 -23.93 -77.53 -38.89
C LEU A 380 -24.22 -78.96 -39.37
N LYS A 381 -24.24 -79.31 -40.67
CA LYS A 381 -24.91 -80.58 -41.10
C LYS A 381 -24.15 -81.92 -40.90
N LYS A 382 -22.82 -81.95 -40.69
CA LYS A 382 -22.00 -83.19 -40.80
C LYS A 382 -21.82 -84.02 -39.51
N THR A 383 -22.52 -83.73 -38.43
CA THR A 383 -22.20 -84.23 -37.08
C THR A 383 -23.07 -85.37 -36.54
N SER A 384 -24.14 -85.79 -37.23
CA SER A 384 -25.22 -86.57 -36.62
C SER A 384 -24.93 -88.05 -36.31
N ASP A 385 -24.26 -88.79 -37.20
CA ASP A 385 -24.45 -90.26 -37.26
C ASP A 385 -23.55 -91.10 -36.33
N LYS A 386 -22.52 -90.51 -35.69
CA LYS A 386 -21.53 -91.25 -34.88
C LYS A 386 -22.04 -91.70 -33.49
N LEU A 387 -23.33 -91.56 -33.19
CA LEU A 387 -23.85 -91.53 -31.82
C LEU A 387 -24.19 -92.92 -31.21
N LYS A 388 -24.73 -93.84 -32.01
CA LYS A 388 -25.51 -95.01 -31.50
C LYS A 388 -24.73 -96.14 -30.82
N ILE A 389 -23.46 -96.35 -31.16
CA ILE A 389 -22.71 -97.54 -30.66
C ILE A 389 -22.28 -97.39 -29.19
N SER A 390 -22.37 -96.18 -28.63
CA SER A 390 -22.05 -95.92 -27.21
C SER A 390 -23.12 -96.44 -26.22
N GLU A 391 -24.35 -96.70 -26.67
CA GLU A 391 -25.55 -96.73 -25.82
C GLU A 391 -25.64 -97.91 -24.84
N GLN A 392 -24.99 -99.06 -25.10
CA GLN A 392 -25.18 -100.27 -24.29
C GLN A 392 -24.22 -100.38 -23.09
N ASN A 393 -22.96 -99.95 -23.22
CA ASN A 393 -22.01 -99.90 -22.09
C ASN A 393 -22.45 -98.90 -21.01
N VAL A 394 -23.34 -97.95 -21.36
CA VAL A 394 -23.96 -97.03 -20.41
C VAL A 394 -24.80 -97.77 -19.36
N ALA A 395 -25.43 -98.90 -19.67
CA ALA A 395 -26.49 -99.49 -18.84
C ALA A 395 -26.04 -100.05 -17.48
N ALA A 396 -24.89 -100.73 -17.42
CA ALA A 396 -24.34 -101.24 -16.14
C ALA A 396 -23.67 -100.13 -15.35
N GLY A 397 -22.93 -99.24 -16.04
CA GLY A 397 -22.43 -98.00 -15.45
C GLY A 397 -23.56 -97.21 -14.80
N LYS A 398 -24.74 -97.13 -15.44
CA LYS A 398 -25.92 -96.37 -15.04
C LYS A 398 -26.31 -96.53 -13.57
N LYS A 399 -26.21 -97.73 -12.97
CA LYS A 399 -26.60 -97.92 -11.55
C LYS A 399 -25.58 -97.39 -10.54
N GLN A 400 -24.28 -97.57 -10.80
CA GLN A 400 -23.26 -96.87 -10.00
C GLN A 400 -23.30 -95.37 -10.28
N LEU A 401 -23.55 -94.98 -11.53
CA LEU A 401 -23.76 -93.60 -11.94
C LEU A 401 -25.02 -93.00 -11.29
N GLU A 402 -26.09 -93.76 -11.02
CA GLU A 402 -27.31 -93.31 -10.34
C GLU A 402 -27.08 -93.11 -8.83
N SER A 403 -26.31 -93.98 -8.17
CA SER A 403 -25.90 -93.77 -6.77
C SER A 403 -24.92 -92.59 -6.63
N MET A 404 -23.88 -92.55 -7.48
CA MET A 404 -22.96 -91.41 -7.53
C MET A 404 -23.70 -90.12 -7.94
N LYS A 405 -24.67 -90.18 -8.85
CA LYS A 405 -25.55 -89.05 -9.21
C LYS A 405 -26.43 -88.64 -8.04
N GLY A 406 -26.91 -89.55 -7.19
CA GLY A 406 -27.58 -89.18 -5.94
C GLY A 406 -26.69 -88.34 -5.00
N MET A 407 -25.37 -88.50 -5.05
CA MET A 407 -24.41 -87.69 -4.32
C MET A 407 -23.94 -86.45 -5.10
N VAL A 408 -23.74 -86.58 -6.42
CA VAL A 408 -23.28 -85.51 -7.33
C VAL A 408 -24.39 -84.50 -7.60
N ASP A 409 -25.66 -84.90 -7.71
CA ASP A 409 -26.80 -83.97 -7.79
C ASP A 409 -26.96 -83.21 -6.46
N LYS A 410 -26.70 -83.85 -5.30
CA LYS A 410 -26.67 -83.16 -3.99
C LYS A 410 -25.46 -82.22 -3.86
N ALA A 411 -24.29 -82.64 -4.34
CA ALA A 411 -23.08 -81.80 -4.37
C ALA A 411 -23.19 -80.68 -5.40
N ALA A 412 -23.87 -80.89 -6.53
CA ALA A 412 -24.13 -79.89 -7.57
C ALA A 412 -25.26 -78.94 -7.17
N ALA A 413 -26.27 -79.39 -6.42
CA ALA A 413 -27.22 -78.51 -5.75
C ALA A 413 -26.47 -77.63 -4.73
N LYS A 414 -25.72 -78.22 -3.80
CA LYS A 414 -24.95 -77.46 -2.81
C LYS A 414 -23.89 -76.55 -3.45
N ASN A 415 -23.27 -76.94 -4.55
CA ASN A 415 -22.37 -76.08 -5.32
C ASN A 415 -23.11 -74.98 -6.07
N ARG A 416 -24.33 -75.20 -6.59
CA ARG A 416 -25.18 -74.12 -7.13
C ARG A 416 -25.60 -73.15 -6.03
N ASP A 417 -26.03 -73.64 -4.87
CA ASP A 417 -26.38 -72.82 -3.71
C ASP A 417 -25.17 -71.97 -3.26
N LEU A 418 -23.97 -72.57 -3.26
CA LEU A 418 -22.72 -71.88 -2.97
C LEU A 418 -22.32 -70.90 -4.08
N THR A 419 -22.45 -71.24 -5.36
CA THR A 419 -22.16 -70.33 -6.48
C THR A 419 -23.14 -69.16 -6.50
N GLU A 420 -24.44 -69.39 -6.31
CA GLU A 420 -25.43 -68.33 -6.17
C GLU A 420 -25.16 -67.45 -4.93
N ALA A 421 -24.72 -68.04 -3.81
CA ALA A 421 -24.32 -67.28 -2.63
C ALA A 421 -23.03 -66.45 -2.89
N LEU A 422 -22.07 -67.00 -3.65
CA LEU A 422 -20.85 -66.32 -4.06
C LEU A 422 -21.14 -65.18 -5.03
N GLU A 423 -21.95 -65.40 -6.06
CA GLU A 423 -22.42 -64.36 -7.00
C GLU A 423 -23.21 -63.26 -6.29
N LYS A 424 -24.05 -63.60 -5.31
CA LYS A 424 -24.79 -62.62 -4.47
C LYS A 424 -23.88 -61.89 -3.47
N ALA A 425 -22.70 -62.44 -3.12
CA ALA A 425 -21.68 -61.76 -2.34
C ALA A 425 -20.83 -60.83 -3.23
N GLU A 426 -20.31 -61.34 -4.34
CA GLU A 426 -19.56 -60.58 -5.33
C GLU A 426 -20.38 -59.41 -5.90
N ALA A 427 -21.68 -59.60 -6.17
CA ALA A 427 -22.55 -58.50 -6.59
C ALA A 427 -22.60 -57.39 -5.54
N LYS A 428 -22.80 -57.74 -4.26
CA LYS A 428 -22.81 -56.77 -3.15
C LYS A 428 -21.48 -56.07 -2.94
N ASP A 429 -20.35 -56.75 -3.18
CA ASP A 429 -19.04 -56.11 -3.05
C ASP A 429 -18.71 -55.25 -4.27
N ARG A 430 -19.13 -55.63 -5.49
CA ARG A 430 -19.10 -54.77 -6.68
C ARG A 430 -19.97 -53.52 -6.53
N ASP A 431 -21.15 -53.64 -5.91
CA ASP A 431 -22.03 -52.49 -5.61
C ASP A 431 -21.36 -51.53 -4.60
N LYS A 432 -20.75 -52.04 -3.53
CA LYS A 432 -19.95 -51.24 -2.58
C LYS A 432 -18.74 -50.59 -3.24
N ASP A 433 -18.04 -51.29 -4.13
CA ASP A 433 -16.90 -50.73 -4.86
C ASP A 433 -17.35 -49.63 -5.83
N ALA A 434 -18.52 -49.77 -6.47
CA ALA A 434 -19.11 -48.72 -7.30
C ALA A 434 -19.54 -47.49 -6.47
N GLU A 435 -20.09 -47.70 -5.27
CA GLU A 435 -20.40 -46.62 -4.32
C GLU A 435 -19.12 -45.93 -3.80
N ALA A 436 -18.09 -46.71 -3.44
CA ALA A 436 -16.79 -46.19 -3.04
C ALA A 436 -16.06 -45.45 -4.17
N GLN A 437 -16.23 -45.85 -5.43
CA GLN A 437 -15.72 -45.12 -6.60
C GLN A 437 -16.46 -43.79 -6.81
N LYS A 438 -17.79 -43.75 -6.67
CA LYS A 438 -18.57 -42.50 -6.71
C LYS A 438 -18.10 -41.53 -5.62
N LEU A 439 -18.00 -41.99 -4.37
CA LEU A 439 -17.50 -41.19 -3.24
C LEU A 439 -16.07 -40.70 -3.46
N ARG A 440 -15.18 -41.51 -4.08
CA ARG A 440 -13.81 -41.07 -4.41
C ARG A 440 -13.78 -39.95 -5.46
N GLU A 441 -14.60 -40.03 -6.51
CA GLU A 441 -14.71 -38.97 -7.52
C GLU A 441 -15.39 -37.72 -6.96
N GLU A 442 -16.39 -37.85 -6.08
CA GLU A 442 -17.01 -36.72 -5.38
C GLU A 442 -16.01 -36.01 -4.46
N ILE A 443 -15.26 -36.75 -3.64
CA ILE A 443 -14.17 -36.21 -2.79
C ILE A 443 -13.09 -35.51 -3.65
N LYS A 444 -12.81 -36.02 -4.85
CA LYS A 444 -11.85 -35.43 -5.80
C LYS A 444 -12.40 -34.14 -6.43
N GLN A 445 -13.69 -34.09 -6.77
CA GLN A 445 -14.35 -32.86 -7.23
C GLN A 445 -14.38 -31.81 -6.12
N LEU A 446 -14.80 -32.16 -4.90
CA LEU A 446 -14.81 -31.27 -3.73
C LEU A 446 -13.41 -30.76 -3.37
N LYS A 447 -12.36 -31.57 -3.53
CA LYS A 447 -10.96 -31.11 -3.37
C LYS A 447 -10.55 -30.12 -4.47
N ALA A 448 -10.92 -30.37 -5.72
CA ALA A 448 -10.65 -29.45 -6.83
C ALA A 448 -11.44 -28.13 -6.70
N GLU A 449 -12.64 -28.16 -6.12
CA GLU A 449 -13.42 -26.95 -5.83
C GLU A 449 -12.84 -26.18 -4.64
N ASN A 450 -12.47 -26.86 -3.55
CA ASN A 450 -11.76 -26.24 -2.42
C ASN A 450 -10.44 -25.60 -2.85
N ALA A 451 -9.68 -26.20 -3.76
CA ALA A 451 -8.49 -25.57 -4.34
C ALA A 451 -8.82 -24.26 -5.07
N LYS A 452 -9.92 -24.20 -5.83
CA LYS A 452 -10.42 -22.97 -6.48
C LYS A 452 -10.88 -21.93 -5.46
N TYR A 453 -11.54 -22.33 -4.37
CA TYR A 453 -11.91 -21.41 -3.29
C TYR A 453 -10.69 -20.87 -2.54
N GLN A 454 -9.68 -21.71 -2.26
CA GLN A 454 -8.42 -21.25 -1.64
C GLN A 454 -7.63 -20.32 -2.56
N GLU A 455 -7.63 -20.55 -3.88
CA GLU A 455 -7.07 -19.58 -4.84
C GLU A 455 -7.85 -18.26 -4.86
N ARG A 456 -9.19 -18.32 -4.82
CA ARG A 456 -10.04 -17.12 -4.75
C ARG A 456 -9.80 -16.35 -3.45
N ALA A 457 -9.72 -17.03 -2.31
CA ALA A 457 -9.39 -16.44 -1.01
C ALA A 457 -8.02 -15.75 -1.07
N LYS A 458 -6.95 -16.45 -1.48
CA LYS A 458 -5.61 -15.86 -1.64
C LYS A 458 -5.56 -14.65 -2.57
N LYS A 459 -6.40 -14.64 -3.62
CA LYS A 459 -6.56 -13.48 -4.52
C LYS A 459 -7.31 -12.33 -3.83
N VAL A 460 -8.36 -12.61 -3.06
CA VAL A 460 -9.06 -11.61 -2.24
C VAL A 460 -8.13 -11.04 -1.17
N ASP A 461 -7.43 -11.87 -0.39
CA ASP A 461 -6.43 -11.45 0.61
C ASP A 461 -5.39 -10.50 0.01
N PHE A 462 -4.88 -10.82 -1.19
CA PHE A 462 -3.92 -10.00 -1.93
C PHE A 462 -4.50 -8.64 -2.41
N TYR A 463 -5.78 -8.60 -2.80
CA TYR A 463 -6.44 -7.35 -3.19
C TYR A 463 -6.94 -6.51 -2.00
N GLU A 464 -7.25 -7.14 -0.86
CA GLU A 464 -7.72 -6.47 0.37
C GLU A 464 -6.59 -5.87 1.21
N GLN A 465 -5.39 -6.46 1.20
CA GLN A 465 -4.23 -5.91 1.93
C GLN A 465 -3.82 -4.51 1.41
N ASP A 466 -3.92 -4.28 0.10
CA ASP A 466 -3.38 -3.11 -0.61
C ASP A 466 -4.46 -2.32 -1.40
N ILE A 467 -5.66 -2.16 -0.84
CA ILE A 467 -6.78 -1.44 -1.47
C ILE A 467 -6.36 -0.05 -2.01
N ALA A 468 -5.51 0.67 -1.27
CA ALA A 468 -4.95 1.96 -1.69
C ALA A 468 -4.25 1.93 -3.07
N LEU A 469 -3.44 0.89 -3.35
CA LEU A 469 -2.71 0.74 -4.62
C LEU A 469 -3.67 0.53 -5.81
N ASN A 470 -4.86 -0.01 -5.56
CA ASN A 470 -5.90 -0.20 -6.58
C ASN A 470 -6.78 1.04 -6.73
N ARG A 471 -7.16 1.71 -5.62
CA ARG A 471 -8.02 2.91 -5.65
C ARG A 471 -7.35 4.13 -6.27
N TYR A 472 -6.05 4.34 -6.05
CA TYR A 472 -5.37 5.52 -6.61
C TYR A 472 -5.35 5.56 -8.15
N PRO A 473 -5.02 4.47 -8.87
CA PRO A 473 -5.18 4.39 -10.33
C PRO A 473 -6.60 4.66 -10.84
N GLU A 474 -7.64 4.30 -10.10
CA GLU A 474 -9.04 4.56 -10.47
C GLU A 474 -9.45 6.03 -10.23
N ALA A 475 -8.90 6.69 -9.22
CA ALA A 475 -9.24 8.06 -8.86
C ALA A 475 -8.39 9.13 -9.58
N ARG A 476 -7.18 8.78 -10.02
CA ARG A 476 -6.24 9.77 -10.57
C ARG A 476 -6.72 10.37 -11.89
N VAL A 477 -6.61 11.68 -12.00
CA VAL A 477 -6.74 12.45 -13.24
C VAL A 477 -5.36 12.91 -13.70
N GLN A 478 -5.14 12.96 -15.01
CA GLN A 478 -3.98 13.64 -15.58
C GLN A 478 -4.27 15.13 -15.63
N TYR A 479 -3.59 15.91 -14.78
CA TYR A 479 -3.60 17.36 -14.84
C TYR A 479 -2.39 17.87 -15.63
N SER A 480 -2.59 18.92 -16.43
CA SER A 480 -1.51 19.60 -17.13
C SER A 480 -1.74 21.10 -17.19
N VAL A 481 -0.67 21.88 -17.03
CA VAL A 481 -0.64 23.34 -17.14
C VAL A 481 0.32 23.73 -18.26
N ARG A 482 -0.10 24.66 -19.12
CA ARG A 482 0.79 25.36 -20.06
C ARG A 482 0.71 26.85 -19.79
N MET A 483 1.85 27.49 -19.55
CA MET A 483 1.99 28.93 -19.27
C MET A 483 2.80 29.61 -20.37
N ASN A 484 2.41 30.84 -20.72
CA ASN A 484 3.17 31.73 -21.59
C ASN A 484 3.61 32.96 -20.77
N ILE A 485 4.88 32.96 -20.36
CA ILE A 485 5.48 33.99 -19.49
C ILE A 485 6.17 35.04 -20.38
N PRO A 486 5.79 36.33 -20.30
CA PRO A 486 6.55 37.41 -20.94
C PRO A 486 7.92 37.57 -20.28
N LEU A 487 8.98 37.61 -21.08
CA LEU A 487 10.32 38.00 -20.64
C LEU A 487 10.65 39.41 -21.15
N LEU A 488 11.77 39.97 -20.71
CA LEU A 488 12.28 41.26 -21.20
C LEU A 488 12.68 41.20 -22.68
N ILE A 489 13.02 40.01 -23.18
CA ILE A 489 13.16 39.69 -24.61
C ILE A 489 12.42 38.36 -24.86
N GLY A 490 11.38 38.39 -25.68
CA GLY A 490 10.60 37.20 -26.07
C GLY A 490 9.62 36.68 -25.00
N ASN A 491 9.15 35.44 -25.20
CA ASN A 491 8.24 34.74 -24.29
C ASN A 491 8.81 33.36 -23.93
N GLN A 492 8.80 33.02 -22.63
CA GLN A 492 9.09 31.68 -22.15
C GLN A 492 7.81 30.85 -22.08
N LYS A 493 7.82 29.66 -22.67
CA LYS A 493 6.72 28.68 -22.53
C LYS A 493 7.12 27.64 -21.49
N GLU A 494 6.37 27.55 -20.40
CA GLU A 494 6.50 26.45 -19.42
C GLU A 494 5.33 25.48 -19.58
N SER A 495 5.60 24.18 -19.43
CA SER A 495 4.57 23.14 -19.42
C SER A 495 4.85 22.12 -18.31
N PHE A 496 3.83 21.81 -17.53
CA PHE A 496 3.90 20.87 -16.43
C PHE A 496 2.73 19.87 -16.51
N SER A 497 2.92 18.65 -16.00
CA SER A 497 1.85 17.67 -15.84
C SER A 497 2.09 16.82 -14.60
N CYS A 498 1.01 16.47 -13.91
CA CYS A 498 1.01 15.54 -12.79
C CYS A 498 -0.25 14.66 -12.79
N MET A 499 -0.15 13.52 -12.11
CA MET A 499 -1.27 12.64 -11.81
C MET A 499 -1.75 12.97 -10.39
N LEU A 500 -2.96 13.50 -10.25
CA LEU A 500 -3.55 13.87 -8.95
C LEU A 500 -4.85 13.09 -8.71
N PRO A 501 -5.16 12.68 -7.47
CA PRO A 501 -6.42 12.00 -7.17
C PRO A 501 -7.58 12.99 -7.27
N ALA A 502 -8.67 12.57 -7.92
CA ALA A 502 -9.96 13.22 -7.73
C ALA A 502 -10.52 12.81 -6.35
N VAL A 503 -10.85 13.78 -5.51
CA VAL A 503 -11.42 13.59 -4.18
C VAL A 503 -12.83 14.20 -4.16
N LYS A 504 -13.84 13.42 -3.75
CA LYS A 504 -15.20 13.91 -3.50
C LYS A 504 -15.24 14.52 -2.10
N ILE A 505 -15.64 15.79 -2.02
CA ILE A 505 -15.86 16.54 -0.77
C ILE A 505 -17.23 17.22 -0.90
N ASN A 506 -18.17 16.81 -0.05
CA ASN A 506 -19.60 17.09 -0.24
C ASN A 506 -19.99 16.73 -1.68
N ASP A 507 -20.84 17.49 -2.37
CA ASP A 507 -21.23 17.22 -3.77
C ASP A 507 -20.32 17.84 -4.82
N LYS A 508 -19.04 18.06 -4.48
CA LYS A 508 -18.02 18.58 -5.40
C LYS A 508 -16.80 17.67 -5.45
N TYR A 509 -16.06 17.78 -6.55
CA TYR A 509 -14.84 17.02 -6.79
C TYR A 509 -13.65 17.96 -6.89
N PHE A 510 -12.52 17.58 -6.30
CA PHE A 510 -11.31 18.39 -6.27
C PHE A 510 -10.06 17.54 -6.57
N ALA A 511 -9.10 18.11 -7.27
CA ALA A 511 -7.71 17.62 -7.27
C ALA A 511 -6.95 18.41 -6.20
N ILE A 512 -6.31 17.70 -5.27
CA ILE A 512 -5.65 18.29 -4.09
C ILE A 512 -4.15 17.98 -4.14
N SER A 513 -3.32 19.00 -3.91
CA SER A 513 -1.85 18.95 -3.97
C SER A 513 -1.30 20.26 -3.40
N THR A 514 0.02 20.47 -3.41
CA THR A 514 0.58 21.81 -3.14
C THR A 514 0.15 22.84 -4.20
N LEU A 515 0.01 24.10 -3.78
CA LEU A 515 -0.23 25.26 -4.64
C LEU A 515 0.83 25.37 -5.74
N ARG A 516 2.09 25.03 -5.45
CA ARG A 516 3.16 25.00 -6.45
C ARG A 516 2.88 23.99 -7.56
N ASN A 517 2.49 22.76 -7.23
CA ASN A 517 2.12 21.75 -8.22
C ASN A 517 0.90 22.19 -9.06
N ILE A 518 -0.17 22.63 -8.39
CA ILE A 518 -1.44 22.98 -9.05
C ILE A 518 -1.32 24.24 -9.93
N ALA A 519 -0.49 25.21 -9.54
CA ALA A 519 -0.23 26.41 -10.34
C ALA A 519 0.88 26.23 -11.41
N GLY A 520 1.55 25.07 -11.46
CA GLY A 520 2.79 24.91 -12.23
C GLY A 520 3.97 25.74 -11.69
N ALA A 521 3.85 26.30 -10.48
CA ALA A 521 4.83 27.17 -9.84
C ALA A 521 5.96 26.42 -9.10
N ASN A 522 6.35 25.25 -9.63
CA ASN A 522 7.45 24.41 -9.12
C ASN A 522 8.83 25.05 -9.42
N ASN A 523 9.01 25.67 -10.59
CA ASN A 523 10.21 26.46 -10.89
C ASN A 523 10.19 27.76 -10.05
N LYS A 524 11.00 27.82 -8.99
CA LYS A 524 11.10 28.98 -8.08
C LYS A 524 11.74 30.22 -8.74
N ASN A 525 12.48 30.07 -9.83
CA ASN A 525 13.18 31.18 -10.51
C ASN A 525 12.33 31.86 -11.60
N ALA A 526 11.24 31.25 -12.05
CA ALA A 526 10.36 31.82 -13.07
C ALA A 526 9.51 32.97 -12.49
N ARG A 527 9.63 34.14 -13.14
CA ARG A 527 8.78 35.31 -12.87
C ARG A 527 7.33 35.02 -13.30
N ARG A 528 6.38 35.26 -12.40
CA ARG A 528 4.92 35.05 -12.62
C ARG A 528 4.08 36.30 -12.30
N ASP A 529 4.73 37.45 -12.24
CA ASP A 529 4.15 38.77 -12.04
C ASP A 529 3.26 39.22 -13.20
N LYS A 530 3.54 38.73 -14.42
CA LYS A 530 2.60 38.70 -15.54
C LYS A 530 2.59 37.32 -16.18
N LEU A 531 1.43 36.92 -16.68
CA LEU A 531 1.22 35.74 -17.52
C LEU A 531 0.37 36.17 -18.72
N ASN A 532 0.82 35.82 -19.93
CA ASN A 532 0.12 36.19 -21.17
C ASN A 532 -1.04 35.22 -21.47
N ASP A 533 -0.81 33.93 -21.25
CA ASP A 533 -1.80 32.86 -21.38
C ASP A 533 -1.51 31.75 -20.37
N VAL A 534 -2.57 31.11 -19.84
CA VAL A 534 -2.50 29.96 -18.94
C VAL A 534 -3.59 28.96 -19.32
N LEU A 535 -3.18 27.82 -19.88
CA LEU A 535 -4.07 26.76 -20.34
C LEU A 535 -3.95 25.54 -19.44
N CYS A 536 -4.98 25.30 -18.64
CA CYS A 536 -5.12 24.10 -17.80
C CYS A 536 -5.99 23.03 -18.48
N THR A 537 -5.58 21.76 -18.35
CA THR A 537 -6.33 20.60 -18.82
C THR A 537 -6.37 19.50 -17.77
N VAL A 538 -7.52 18.84 -17.63
CA VAL A 538 -7.74 17.66 -16.79
C VAL A 538 -8.24 16.54 -17.71
N ASN A 539 -7.58 15.39 -17.73
CA ASN A 539 -7.85 14.28 -18.66
C ASN A 539 -7.96 14.78 -20.13
N ASN A 540 -7.01 15.63 -20.53
CA ASN A 540 -6.94 16.37 -21.81
C ASN A 540 -8.08 17.36 -22.12
N MET A 541 -9.16 17.41 -21.33
CA MET A 541 -10.21 18.43 -21.47
C MET A 541 -9.82 19.73 -20.78
N ARG A 542 -10.16 20.89 -21.38
CA ARG A 542 -9.84 22.21 -20.81
C ARG A 542 -10.59 22.42 -19.50
N ASN A 543 -9.86 22.73 -18.42
CA ASN A 543 -10.46 23.12 -17.15
C ASN A 543 -10.46 24.66 -17.01
N GLN A 544 -11.58 25.23 -16.56
CA GLN A 544 -11.81 26.67 -16.31
C GLN A 544 -12.30 26.92 -14.87
N MET A 545 -12.04 25.97 -13.96
CA MET A 545 -12.48 26.01 -12.57
C MET A 545 -11.51 26.80 -11.68
N ALA A 546 -12.01 27.24 -10.51
CA ALA A 546 -11.20 27.92 -9.51
C ALA A 546 -10.28 26.96 -8.73
N ILE A 547 -9.14 27.50 -8.29
CA ILE A 547 -8.20 26.88 -7.37
C ILE A 547 -8.41 27.53 -5.99
N GLY A 548 -8.88 26.76 -5.01
CA GLY A 548 -8.85 27.18 -3.61
C GLY A 548 -7.46 27.01 -3.00
N VAL A 549 -7.09 27.91 -2.10
CA VAL A 549 -5.91 27.78 -1.23
C VAL A 549 -6.39 27.52 0.20
N GLU A 550 -5.78 26.55 0.88
CA GLU A 550 -6.15 26.19 2.24
C GLU A 550 -5.80 27.33 3.22
N LYS A 551 -6.70 27.60 4.18
CA LYS A 551 -6.56 28.66 5.18
C LYS A 551 -5.48 28.34 6.21
N ALA A 552 -5.41 27.09 6.64
CA ALA A 552 -4.51 26.63 7.69
C ALA A 552 -3.07 26.38 7.21
N ASP A 553 -2.90 26.00 5.93
CA ASP A 553 -1.59 25.93 5.26
C ASP A 553 -1.70 26.41 3.79
N PRO A 554 -1.32 27.65 3.45
CA PRO A 554 -1.37 28.17 2.08
C PRO A 554 -0.40 27.48 1.10
N ARG A 555 0.43 26.53 1.56
CA ARG A 555 1.18 25.62 0.66
C ARG A 555 0.25 24.60 0.00
N VAL A 556 -0.91 24.31 0.57
CA VAL A 556 -1.91 23.37 0.03
C VAL A 556 -2.96 24.09 -0.80
N ALA A 557 -3.33 23.49 -1.93
CA ALA A 557 -4.38 23.96 -2.81
C ALA A 557 -5.29 22.83 -3.28
N PHE A 558 -6.53 23.19 -3.62
CA PHE A 558 -7.54 22.28 -4.12
C PHE A 558 -8.26 22.90 -5.33
N MET A 559 -8.11 22.27 -6.48
CA MET A 559 -8.69 22.71 -7.75
C MET A 559 -10.01 22.00 -7.97
N GLN A 560 -11.11 22.75 -8.16
CA GLN A 560 -12.39 22.11 -8.48
C GLN A 560 -12.31 21.42 -9.85
N LEU A 561 -12.87 20.21 -9.94
CA LEU A 561 -12.89 19.40 -11.17
C LEU A 561 -14.31 19.41 -11.78
N PRO A 562 -14.44 19.54 -13.12
CA PRO A 562 -15.71 19.35 -13.80
C PRO A 562 -16.10 17.86 -13.78
N ALA A 563 -17.38 17.55 -13.51
CA ALA A 563 -17.86 16.17 -13.39
C ALA A 563 -17.68 15.38 -14.70
N GLU A 564 -17.71 16.09 -15.84
CA GLU A 564 -17.48 15.55 -17.18
C GLU A 564 -16.09 14.94 -17.35
N ALA A 565 -15.09 15.41 -16.60
CA ALA A 565 -13.72 14.88 -16.62
C ALA A 565 -13.55 13.60 -15.79
N LEU A 566 -14.56 13.21 -15.01
CA LEU A 566 -14.52 12.12 -14.04
C LEU A 566 -15.37 10.90 -14.44
N ARG A 567 -15.97 10.88 -15.65
CA ARG A 567 -16.87 9.80 -16.13
C ARG A 567 -16.31 8.38 -15.96
N ASN A 568 -14.99 8.23 -16.09
CA ASN A 568 -14.29 6.94 -16.02
C ASN A 568 -13.45 6.81 -14.73
N ASN A 569 -13.50 7.79 -13.83
CA ASN A 569 -12.76 7.80 -12.57
C ASN A 569 -13.69 7.42 -11.40
N LYS A 570 -13.11 6.87 -10.34
CA LYS A 570 -13.79 6.65 -9.05
C LYS A 570 -13.18 7.57 -7.99
N PRO A 571 -13.74 8.76 -7.73
CA PRO A 571 -13.15 9.71 -6.79
C PRO A 571 -13.02 9.13 -5.37
N LEU A 572 -11.92 9.47 -4.70
CA LEU A 572 -11.68 9.08 -3.30
C LEU A 572 -12.57 9.91 -2.36
N THR A 573 -12.87 9.39 -1.18
CA THR A 573 -13.33 10.20 -0.05
C THR A 573 -12.14 10.84 0.67
N LEU A 574 -12.36 12.00 1.29
CA LEU A 574 -11.43 12.62 2.23
C LEU A 574 -11.59 11.97 3.62
N ILE A 575 -10.48 11.76 4.35
CA ILE A 575 -10.48 11.55 5.79
C ILE A 575 -9.83 12.76 6.49
N THR A 576 -10.40 13.21 7.61
CA THR A 576 -9.83 14.29 8.41
C THR A 576 -8.71 13.81 9.35
N ALA A 577 -7.89 14.75 9.84
CA ALA A 577 -6.86 14.48 10.84
C ALA A 577 -7.44 13.88 12.15
N GLY A 578 -8.67 14.26 12.54
CA GLY A 578 -9.35 13.71 13.72
C GLY A 578 -9.78 12.27 13.52
N GLU A 579 -10.45 11.97 12.41
CA GLU A 579 -10.87 10.60 12.06
C GLU A 579 -9.68 9.66 11.88
N LEU A 580 -8.58 10.12 11.26
CA LEU A 580 -7.37 9.32 11.10
C LEU A 580 -6.72 8.98 12.45
N ARG A 581 -6.67 9.94 13.39
CA ARG A 581 -6.19 9.69 14.77
C ARG A 581 -7.05 8.68 15.51
N ALA A 582 -8.38 8.73 15.34
CA ALA A 582 -9.31 7.80 15.98
C ALA A 582 -9.15 6.33 15.50
N ARG A 583 -8.56 6.11 14.32
CA ARG A 583 -8.30 4.75 13.77
C ARG A 583 -7.03 4.08 14.30
N GLY A 584 -6.18 4.79 15.05
CA GLY A 584 -4.98 4.22 15.67
C GLY A 584 -3.77 4.12 14.72
N PRO A 585 -3.22 2.92 14.45
CA PRO A 585 -1.94 2.77 13.74
C PRO A 585 -2.00 3.24 12.28
N LEU A 586 -1.01 4.05 11.87
CA LEU A 586 -0.96 4.73 10.59
C LEU A 586 -0.52 3.81 9.42
N GLN A 587 -1.43 2.96 8.96
CA GLN A 587 -1.24 2.22 7.70
C GLN A 587 -1.53 3.15 6.51
N LEU A 588 -0.47 3.83 6.05
CA LEU A 588 -0.52 4.87 5.01
C LEU A 588 0.31 4.50 3.77
N TYR A 589 -0.13 5.01 2.63
CA TYR A 589 0.48 4.81 1.31
C TYR A 589 0.82 6.17 0.67
N LEU A 590 2.03 6.29 0.14
CA LEU A 590 2.48 7.47 -0.60
C LEU A 590 2.29 7.26 -2.11
N PHE A 591 1.75 8.26 -2.79
CA PHE A 591 1.63 8.28 -4.25
C PHE A 591 2.31 9.52 -4.85
N LYS A 592 3.17 9.26 -5.84
CA LYS A 592 3.91 10.26 -6.59
C LYS A 592 3.01 11.06 -7.51
N SER A 593 2.98 12.37 -7.31
CA SER A 593 2.28 13.30 -8.20
C SER A 593 2.91 13.33 -9.60
N ALA A 594 4.22 13.18 -9.72
CA ALA A 594 4.92 13.24 -11.01
C ALA A 594 4.59 12.08 -11.99
N ASN A 595 4.34 10.87 -11.48
CA ASN A 595 4.19 9.67 -12.33
C ASN A 595 3.12 8.66 -11.87
N GLY A 596 2.45 8.91 -10.74
CA GLY A 596 1.39 8.06 -10.20
C GLY A 596 1.85 6.69 -9.67
N LYS A 597 3.17 6.45 -9.50
CA LYS A 597 3.68 5.31 -8.72
C LYS A 597 3.34 5.51 -7.24
N GLY A 598 3.13 4.43 -6.49
CA GLY A 598 2.97 4.50 -5.05
C GLY A 598 3.42 3.25 -4.32
N GLY A 599 3.43 3.31 -3.00
CA GLY A 599 3.88 2.23 -2.13
C GLY A 599 3.67 2.56 -0.65
N LYS A 600 3.96 1.58 0.19
CA LYS A 600 3.72 1.63 1.64
C LYS A 600 4.70 2.57 2.34
N LEU A 601 4.25 3.15 3.46
CA LEU A 601 5.06 4.03 4.31
C LEU A 601 5.55 3.38 5.61
N GLU A 602 5.27 2.09 5.81
CA GLU A 602 5.78 1.17 6.86
C GLU A 602 6.61 1.83 7.98
N ASN A 603 5.94 2.27 9.04
CA ASN A 603 6.51 2.88 10.25
C ASN A 603 7.34 4.18 10.05
N ARG A 604 7.45 4.71 8.83
CA ARG A 604 8.12 6.00 8.52
C ARG A 604 7.24 7.23 8.82
N CYS A 605 5.96 7.04 9.17
CA CYS A 605 5.01 8.12 9.47
C CYS A 605 4.86 8.35 10.98
N ASN A 606 5.14 9.58 11.44
CA ASN A 606 4.89 10.02 12.81
C ASN A 606 4.06 11.32 12.83
N TRP A 607 3.30 11.56 13.90
CA TRP A 607 2.65 12.86 14.10
C TRP A 607 3.65 13.91 14.57
N SER A 608 3.63 15.11 13.99
CA SER A 608 4.50 16.22 14.42
C SER A 608 4.13 16.75 15.83
N GLY A 609 3.01 16.31 16.40
CA GLY A 609 2.59 16.61 17.77
C GLY A 609 1.20 16.10 18.10
N ALA A 610 0.84 16.15 19.39
CA ALA A 610 -0.41 15.59 19.94
C ALA A 610 -1.68 16.10 19.23
N ASN A 611 -1.76 17.41 18.95
CA ASN A 611 -2.85 18.04 18.19
C ASN A 611 -2.37 18.69 16.88
N SER A 612 -1.26 18.22 16.30
CA SER A 612 -0.73 18.75 15.04
C SER A 612 -1.58 18.30 13.84
N SER A 613 -1.88 19.20 12.91
CA SER A 613 -2.43 18.89 11.58
C SER A 613 -1.36 18.37 10.60
N TYR A 614 -0.17 18.00 11.10
CA TYR A 614 0.95 17.52 10.30
C TYR A 614 1.42 16.11 10.69
N LEU A 615 1.68 15.30 9.67
CA LEU A 615 2.50 14.08 9.75
C LEU A 615 3.90 14.38 9.21
N VAL A 616 4.92 13.81 9.85
CA VAL A 616 6.29 13.74 9.34
C VAL A 616 6.51 12.35 8.75
N ILE A 617 6.93 12.28 7.49
CA ILE A 617 7.37 11.06 6.81
C ILE A 617 8.89 11.11 6.72
N SER A 618 9.58 10.10 7.24
CA SER A 618 11.02 10.01 7.01
C SER A 618 11.35 9.42 5.63
N ASN A 619 12.23 10.10 4.93
CA ASN A 619 12.87 9.67 3.68
C ASN A 619 14.25 9.05 3.92
N ALA A 620 14.65 8.85 5.19
CA ALA A 620 15.83 8.07 5.55
C ALA A 620 15.71 6.63 5.02
N GLY A 621 16.68 6.20 4.21
CA GLY A 621 16.69 4.90 3.57
C GLY A 621 17.53 4.85 2.29
N GLY A 622 17.66 3.65 1.71
CA GLY A 622 18.30 3.43 0.42
C GLY A 622 17.46 3.91 -0.78
N ASP A 623 17.96 3.72 -1.99
CA ASP A 623 17.31 4.25 -3.20
C ASP A 623 16.04 3.49 -3.63
N ASP A 624 15.81 2.28 -3.11
CA ASP A 624 14.55 1.55 -3.27
C ASP A 624 13.38 2.17 -2.47
N VAL A 625 13.68 3.03 -1.49
CA VAL A 625 12.65 3.68 -0.67
C VAL A 625 11.97 4.80 -1.47
N ILE A 626 10.64 4.76 -1.56
CA ILE A 626 9.87 5.88 -2.14
C ILE A 626 9.94 7.07 -1.17
N LYS A 627 10.81 8.03 -1.51
CA LYS A 627 11.03 9.31 -0.83
C LYS A 627 9.85 10.25 -1.14
N ALA A 628 9.21 10.83 -0.14
CA ALA A 628 8.12 11.80 -0.26
C ALA A 628 8.63 13.18 -0.70
N GLU A 629 8.01 13.80 -1.70
CA GLU A 629 8.39 15.12 -2.24
C GLU A 629 7.19 16.09 -2.27
N PRO A 630 7.41 17.42 -2.18
CA PRO A 630 6.32 18.39 -2.10
C PRO A 630 5.36 18.33 -3.31
N GLY A 631 4.08 18.12 -3.05
CA GLY A 631 3.04 17.91 -4.06
C GLY A 631 2.59 16.46 -4.21
N ASP A 632 3.32 15.50 -3.64
CA ASP A 632 2.85 14.11 -3.51
C ASP A 632 1.69 13.99 -2.51
N VAL A 633 0.97 12.87 -2.55
CA VAL A 633 -0.28 12.66 -1.81
C VAL A 633 -0.28 11.36 -1.04
N ILE A 634 -0.95 11.35 0.11
CA ILE A 634 -0.99 10.24 1.07
C ILE A 634 -2.43 9.70 1.17
N LEU A 635 -2.57 8.39 1.07
CA LEU A 635 -3.84 7.66 1.23
C LEU A 635 -3.80 6.76 2.47
N THR A 636 -4.97 6.48 3.05
CA THR A 636 -5.18 5.37 3.99
C THR A 636 -5.09 4.02 3.27
N GLN A 637 -4.85 2.93 4.03
CA GLN A 637 -4.95 1.57 3.48
C GLN A 637 -6.29 1.31 2.78
N GLN A 638 -7.40 1.86 3.32
CA GLN A 638 -8.75 1.73 2.76
C GLN A 638 -8.95 2.53 1.45
N GLY A 639 -7.96 3.33 1.05
CA GLY A 639 -8.00 4.13 -0.17
C GLY A 639 -8.71 5.48 -0.03
N GLU A 640 -8.78 6.05 1.17
CA GLU A 640 -9.22 7.44 1.38
C GLU A 640 -8.04 8.40 1.24
N PHE A 641 -8.30 9.60 0.73
CA PHE A 641 -7.30 10.67 0.68
C PHE A 641 -7.08 11.26 2.08
N ALA A 642 -5.85 11.27 2.58
CA ALA A 642 -5.51 11.68 3.94
C ALA A 642 -4.63 12.94 4.06
N ALA A 643 -3.61 13.09 3.20
CA ALA A 643 -2.64 14.19 3.33
C ALA A 643 -2.01 14.63 2.00
N VAL A 644 -1.40 15.82 2.02
CA VAL A 644 -0.51 16.34 0.97
C VAL A 644 0.88 16.54 1.55
N VAL A 645 1.93 16.07 0.88
CA VAL A 645 3.31 16.40 1.22
C VAL A 645 3.56 17.87 0.88
N VAL A 646 3.85 18.72 1.87
CA VAL A 646 3.97 20.18 1.70
C VAL A 646 5.40 20.67 1.61
N ALA A 647 6.34 20.05 2.33
CA ALA A 647 7.73 20.51 2.45
C ALA A 647 8.69 19.35 2.75
N THR A 648 9.98 19.55 2.49
CA THR A 648 11.08 18.62 2.85
C THR A 648 12.18 19.36 3.59
N LYS A 649 12.80 18.72 4.58
CA LYS A 649 13.84 19.28 5.45
C LYS A 649 14.82 18.17 5.86
N GLY A 650 16.04 18.22 5.36
CA GLY A 650 17.02 17.15 5.58
C GLY A 650 16.53 15.83 4.97
N GLN A 651 16.41 14.79 5.80
CA GLN A 651 15.87 13.48 5.41
C GLN A 651 14.37 13.31 5.69
N ASP A 652 13.64 14.35 6.10
CA ASP A 652 12.22 14.22 6.42
C ASP A 652 11.32 15.07 5.50
N ALA A 653 10.05 14.66 5.38
CA ALA A 653 9.00 15.33 4.62
C ALA A 653 7.78 15.62 5.49
N SER A 654 7.36 16.88 5.55
CA SER A 654 6.16 17.32 6.27
C SER A 654 4.94 17.18 5.37
N CYS A 655 3.86 16.64 5.91
CA CYS A 655 2.60 16.38 5.23
C CYS A 655 1.44 17.03 5.98
N TYR A 656 0.67 17.88 5.30
CA TYR A 656 -0.51 18.54 5.89
C TYR A 656 -1.76 17.66 5.75
N LEU A 657 -2.54 17.60 6.82
CA LEU A 657 -3.82 16.90 6.92
C LEU A 657 -4.95 17.89 7.22
N PHE A 658 -6.10 17.65 6.59
CA PHE A 658 -7.27 18.50 6.76
C PHE A 658 -7.91 18.27 8.13
N SER A 659 -7.93 19.31 8.97
CA SER A 659 -8.70 19.29 10.24
C SER A 659 -10.21 19.26 9.99
N GLU A 660 -10.66 19.94 8.94
CA GLU A 660 -12.04 19.98 8.45
C GLU A 660 -12.04 19.85 6.91
N PRO A 661 -13.12 19.35 6.26
CA PRO A 661 -13.18 19.28 4.80
C PRO A 661 -13.06 20.66 4.14
N PRO A 662 -12.15 20.85 3.16
CA PRO A 662 -11.82 22.18 2.64
C PRO A 662 -12.96 22.77 1.81
N GLN A 663 -13.19 24.08 1.97
CA GLN A 663 -14.29 24.80 1.33
C GLN A 663 -13.75 25.90 0.41
N LEU A 664 -14.28 25.99 -0.81
CA LEU A 664 -13.81 26.97 -1.81
C LEU A 664 -14.51 28.32 -1.61
N ILE A 665 -14.01 29.12 -0.65
CA ILE A 665 -14.50 30.47 -0.35
C ILE A 665 -13.90 31.47 -1.35
N GLN A 666 -14.69 32.43 -1.84
CA GLN A 666 -14.25 33.42 -2.84
C GLN A 666 -12.95 34.17 -2.47
N GLN A 667 -12.71 34.42 -1.18
CA GLN A 667 -11.50 35.13 -0.71
C GLN A 667 -10.20 34.28 -0.78
N GLN A 668 -10.34 32.95 -0.93
CA GLN A 668 -9.25 31.98 -1.11
C GLN A 668 -9.13 31.51 -2.57
N ALA A 669 -10.13 31.78 -3.40
CA ALA A 669 -10.19 31.34 -4.79
C ALA A 669 -9.23 32.14 -5.69
N ILE A 670 -8.23 31.46 -6.23
CA ILE A 670 -7.49 31.91 -7.40
C ILE A 670 -8.32 31.49 -8.63
N ILE A 671 -8.83 32.48 -9.37
CA ILE A 671 -9.80 32.28 -10.45
C ILE A 671 -9.09 32.16 -11.81
N MET A 672 -9.51 31.18 -12.60
CA MET A 672 -8.89 30.78 -13.87
C MET A 672 -9.92 30.78 -15.02
N PHE A 673 -10.23 31.98 -15.54
CA PHE A 673 -11.01 32.14 -16.76
C PHE A 673 -10.16 32.65 -17.93
N ARG A 674 -10.79 32.78 -19.10
CA ARG A 674 -10.14 32.79 -20.41
C ARG A 674 -9.89 34.19 -21.02
N ASN A 675 -9.80 35.23 -20.18
CA ASN A 675 -9.57 36.62 -20.61
C ASN A 675 -8.34 37.24 -19.92
N ASN A 676 -7.82 38.34 -20.48
CA ASN A 676 -6.60 38.98 -19.97
C ASN A 676 -6.70 39.40 -18.49
N ASN A 677 -7.88 39.79 -18.02
CA ASN A 677 -8.11 40.13 -16.61
C ASN A 677 -7.94 38.89 -15.70
N SER A 678 -8.26 37.70 -16.20
CA SER A 678 -8.18 36.44 -15.44
C SER A 678 -6.75 35.93 -15.30
N ASN A 679 -5.93 36.06 -16.34
CA ASN A 679 -4.49 35.79 -16.23
C ASN A 679 -3.84 36.74 -15.20
N GLN A 680 -4.29 38.00 -15.11
CA GLN A 680 -3.88 38.92 -14.04
C GLN A 680 -4.41 38.52 -12.66
N ILE A 681 -5.65 38.01 -12.54
CA ILE A 681 -6.20 37.51 -11.27
C ILE A 681 -5.41 36.28 -10.80
N PHE A 682 -5.05 35.36 -11.69
CA PHE A 682 -4.19 34.22 -11.39
C PHE A 682 -2.80 34.66 -10.93
N SER A 683 -2.10 35.53 -11.68
CA SER A 683 -0.82 36.12 -11.25
C SER A 683 -0.91 36.81 -9.87
N LYS A 684 -1.94 37.62 -9.62
CA LYS A 684 -2.17 38.27 -8.31
C LYS A 684 -2.44 37.26 -7.19
N GLY A 685 -3.17 36.18 -7.47
CA GLY A 685 -3.39 35.08 -6.52
C GLY A 685 -2.09 34.37 -6.15
N LEU A 686 -1.23 34.09 -7.13
CA LEU A 686 0.10 33.53 -6.87
C LEU A 686 1.00 34.49 -6.09
N GLN A 687 1.01 35.77 -6.44
CA GLN A 687 1.74 36.82 -5.69
C GLN A 687 1.26 36.95 -4.24
N ARG A 688 -0.02 36.69 -3.95
CA ARG A 688 -0.58 36.73 -2.60
C ARG A 688 -0.19 35.50 -1.77
N TRP A 689 -0.32 34.30 -2.34
CA TRP A 689 -0.26 33.05 -1.55
C TRP A 689 1.10 32.34 -1.57
N LEU A 690 1.88 32.44 -2.65
CA LEU A 690 3.22 31.80 -2.69
C LEU A 690 4.19 32.35 -1.63
N PRO A 691 4.28 33.66 -1.35
CA PRO A 691 5.18 34.17 -0.32
C PRO A 691 4.82 33.69 1.10
N ALA A 692 3.52 33.51 1.39
CA ALA A 692 3.07 32.98 2.67
C ALA A 692 3.47 31.50 2.83
N GLY A 693 3.39 30.70 1.76
CA GLY A 693 3.90 29.33 1.75
C GLY A 693 5.42 29.27 1.93
N ASP A 694 6.18 30.13 1.23
CA ASP A 694 7.64 30.24 1.40
C ASP A 694 8.05 30.72 2.81
N GLU A 695 7.19 31.45 3.53
CA GLU A 695 7.42 31.82 4.93
C GLU A 695 7.23 30.63 5.88
N LEU A 696 6.24 29.76 5.65
CA LEU A 696 6.07 28.51 6.40
C LEU A 696 7.23 27.54 6.17
N ASP A 697 7.72 27.42 4.92
CA ASP A 697 8.89 26.61 4.59
C ASP A 697 10.16 27.12 5.30
N LYS A 698 10.40 28.45 5.30
CA LYS A 698 11.52 29.07 6.03
C LYS A 698 11.44 28.86 7.55
N LYS A 699 10.23 28.89 8.11
CA LYS A 699 9.98 28.59 9.54
C LYS A 699 10.03 27.09 9.84
N GLY A 700 10.06 26.22 8.83
CA GLY A 700 10.03 24.78 8.99
C GLY A 700 8.70 24.24 9.55
N VAL A 701 7.58 24.91 9.28
CA VAL A 701 6.28 24.55 9.87
C VAL A 701 5.80 23.18 9.38
N GLY A 702 5.52 22.30 10.33
CA GLY A 702 5.11 20.90 10.12
C GLY A 702 6.21 19.85 10.35
N PHE A 703 7.42 20.30 10.73
CA PHE A 703 8.51 19.47 11.27
C PHE A 703 8.60 19.64 12.79
#